data_AF-A0A7Z9YXT1-F1
#
_entry.id   AF-A0A7Z9YXT1-F1
#
_cell.length_a   1.000
_cell.length_b   1.000
_cell.length_c   1.000
_cell.angle_alpha   90.00
_cell.angle_beta   90.00
_cell.angle_gamma   90.00
#
_symmetry.space_group_name_H-M   'P 1'
#
loop_
_entity.id
_entity.type
_entity.pdbx_description
1 polymer ?
#
loop_
_entity_poly.entity_id
_entity_poly.type
_entity_poly.pdbx_seq_one_letter_code
_entity_poly.pdbx_strand_id
1 'polypeptide(L)'
;MKVGVIIQARSTSTRLPGKVLMPLPSDGDTAVLQHVIRRVRKAELVQEIIVATTVNEADDPIVMMAGDEGVQYFRGSEDDVLARFYGAATAFDLDIIVRITSDCPCIDPSIIDRLIRFHCSENADYSSNGITRTYPRGLGAEIMNFDVLEKAHQQAREPFEREHVTAFIYHSRSASFKVATLSAPAHLTAPDIRLTLDTRQDYLFFDALFRKIFDDSLSPEDFTTADVLRILRKNKELLLINKDVIQNKLKSEPVDYKNFKKITWQAGRSFNRDNIMLWPSLVIDNGPCLAWYEYSSSKMVQASDIFYCELDGPVLELLKLTHHDGYDNGPNLVVDDKGRRWVSWHSWREPGKGPFCRDASTNIWMKRGENGKWSDAFMPFPALKATSYPSMIQDDDGRFVMLFSVLAKNSMFTSISSDGLCWSDPVKVGVPGRVRGDLIASEDKYHIVCEDSGDGNRLNILESSDLEKWELLSYIPDRGTRGKISRLHDGTYALIWQTDNWSAVSVDTEIRVADGFIVLELIPDNCGGNHCWTMNSLELIADAITKKFDFGPAPASNDEAEKVTRENSLYSPEQGFGFDAEVETMQRSFAEGVASDMVYSPEKRQFRIDVPNGEYRVKVLLSSWISSGKRVTLSVNGKTFLRPGDLPSDKIYYAFSKNLNEWSEPVLFAAGEMEYSRPSKILQDRDGQFHAACTVFDEKKVQIRMFSGR
;
A
#
# COMPACT_ATOMS: atom_id res chain seq x y z
N MET A 1 -21.49 -21.58 -36.13
CA MET A 1 -21.18 -21.25 -34.72
C MET A 1 -21.06 -22.54 -33.94
N LYS A 2 -19.84 -23.09 -33.92
CA LYS A 2 -19.41 -24.19 -33.07
C LYS A 2 -19.01 -23.62 -31.70
N VAL A 3 -19.78 -23.92 -30.67
CA VAL A 3 -19.51 -23.52 -29.28
C VAL A 3 -18.71 -24.62 -28.59
N GLY A 4 -17.47 -24.31 -28.22
CA GLY A 4 -16.61 -25.25 -27.50
C GLY A 4 -16.24 -24.75 -26.12
N VAL A 5 -16.24 -25.65 -25.14
CA VAL A 5 -15.71 -25.39 -23.80
C VAL A 5 -14.25 -25.82 -23.75
N ILE A 6 -13.39 -24.90 -23.34
CA ILE A 6 -11.99 -25.20 -23.04
C ILE A 6 -11.81 -25.19 -21.52
N ILE A 7 -11.56 -26.37 -20.96
CA ILE A 7 -11.25 -26.58 -19.54
C ILE A 7 -9.74 -26.55 -19.36
N GLN A 8 -9.21 -25.51 -18.71
CA GLN A 8 -7.79 -25.46 -18.39
C GLN A 8 -7.45 -26.34 -17.19
N ALA A 9 -6.51 -27.28 -17.36
CA ALA A 9 -6.09 -28.20 -16.31
C ALA A 9 -4.58 -28.43 -16.32
N ARG A 10 -3.95 -28.38 -15.14
CA ARG A 10 -2.55 -28.77 -14.91
C ARG A 10 -2.39 -29.41 -13.53
N SER A 11 -1.44 -30.33 -13.40
CA SER A 11 -1.08 -31.01 -12.16
C SER A 11 -0.20 -30.15 -11.24
N THR A 12 0.57 -29.21 -11.81
CA THR A 12 1.59 -28.37 -11.14
C THR A 12 1.04 -27.16 -10.38
N SER A 13 0.00 -27.36 -9.56
CA SER A 13 -0.52 -26.31 -8.67
C SER A 13 0.42 -26.05 -7.48
N THR A 14 0.78 -24.79 -7.21
CA THR A 14 1.68 -24.41 -6.10
C THR A 14 1.06 -24.54 -4.71
N ARG A 15 -0.27 -24.38 -4.59
CA ARG A 15 -0.99 -24.37 -3.29
C ARG A 15 -1.54 -25.74 -2.89
N LEU A 16 -1.94 -26.54 -3.87
CA LEU A 16 -2.41 -27.91 -3.68
C LEU A 16 -2.03 -28.71 -4.95
N PRO A 17 -0.80 -29.23 -5.02
CA PRO A 17 -0.33 -30.02 -6.16
C PRO A 17 -1.25 -31.22 -6.44
N GLY A 18 -1.51 -31.51 -7.71
CA GLY A 18 -2.36 -32.63 -8.11
C GLY A 18 -3.86 -32.46 -7.84
N LYS A 19 -4.32 -31.27 -7.40
CA LYS A 19 -5.73 -31.04 -7.00
C LYS A 19 -6.79 -31.51 -8.00
N VAL A 20 -6.51 -31.40 -9.30
CA VAL A 20 -7.45 -31.77 -10.38
C VAL A 20 -7.63 -33.29 -10.52
N LEU A 21 -6.66 -34.07 -10.03
CA LEU A 21 -6.64 -35.54 -10.06
C LEU A 21 -7.11 -36.17 -8.75
N MET A 22 -7.35 -35.37 -7.70
CA MET A 22 -7.80 -35.90 -6.41
C MET A 22 -9.23 -36.46 -6.53
N PRO A 23 -9.53 -37.61 -5.89
CA PRO A 23 -10.88 -38.14 -5.83
C PRO A 23 -11.81 -37.20 -5.08
N LEU A 24 -13.06 -37.06 -5.51
CA LEU A 24 -14.08 -36.27 -4.84
C LEU A 24 -15.43 -37.01 -4.87
N PRO A 25 -16.03 -37.37 -3.71
CA PRO A 25 -15.46 -37.34 -2.38
C PRO A 25 -14.19 -38.21 -2.28
N SER A 26 -13.42 -38.00 -1.22
CA SER A 26 -12.07 -38.56 -1.02
C SER A 26 -11.97 -40.09 -1.00
N ASP A 27 -13.09 -40.78 -0.79
CA ASP A 27 -13.27 -42.23 -0.83
C ASP A 27 -13.95 -42.74 -2.12
N GLY A 28 -14.24 -41.84 -3.07
CA GLY A 28 -14.83 -42.18 -4.36
C GLY A 28 -13.79 -42.34 -5.47
N ASP A 29 -14.28 -42.81 -6.64
CA ASP A 29 -13.43 -43.07 -7.81
C ASP A 29 -13.46 -41.95 -8.87
N THR A 30 -14.15 -40.84 -8.59
CA THR A 30 -14.30 -39.73 -9.56
C THR A 30 -13.43 -38.56 -9.15
N ALA A 31 -12.49 -38.17 -10.01
CA ALA A 31 -11.60 -37.04 -9.78
C ALA A 31 -12.31 -35.68 -9.93
N VAL A 32 -11.74 -34.63 -9.34
CA VAL A 32 -12.23 -33.25 -9.45
C VAL A 32 -12.43 -32.83 -10.91
N LEU A 33 -11.46 -33.09 -11.80
CA LEU A 33 -11.57 -32.76 -13.22
C LEU A 33 -12.69 -33.54 -13.91
N GLN A 34 -12.92 -34.81 -13.55
CA GLN A 34 -14.02 -35.60 -14.11
C GLN A 34 -15.38 -35.00 -13.74
N HIS A 35 -15.56 -34.54 -12.50
CA HIS A 35 -16.78 -33.81 -12.12
C HIS A 35 -17.01 -32.59 -13.00
N VAL A 36 -15.97 -31.78 -13.25
CA VAL A 36 -16.09 -30.62 -14.14
C VAL A 36 -16.49 -31.05 -15.55
N ILE A 37 -15.81 -32.03 -16.14
CA ILE A 37 -16.11 -32.52 -17.50
C ILE A 37 -17.55 -33.03 -17.61
N ARG A 38 -17.96 -33.91 -16.69
CA ARG A 38 -19.29 -34.53 -16.72
C ARG A 38 -20.41 -33.52 -16.53
N ARG A 39 -20.21 -32.52 -15.67
CA ARG A 39 -21.17 -31.42 -15.50
C ARG A 39 -21.22 -30.56 -16.76
N VAL A 40 -20.09 -30.12 -17.29
CA VAL A 40 -20.05 -29.34 -18.55
C VAL A 40 -20.77 -30.08 -19.70
N ARG A 41 -20.63 -31.40 -19.79
CA ARG A 41 -21.30 -32.25 -20.80
C ARG A 41 -22.82 -32.18 -20.76
N LYS A 42 -23.41 -31.75 -19.65
CA LYS A 42 -24.87 -31.58 -19.51
C LYS A 42 -25.38 -30.24 -20.06
N ALA A 43 -24.49 -29.32 -20.46
CA ALA A 43 -24.90 -28.06 -21.06
C ALA A 43 -25.41 -28.30 -22.49
N GLU A 44 -26.60 -27.80 -22.80
CA GLU A 44 -27.32 -28.10 -24.05
C GLU A 44 -26.68 -27.41 -25.27
N LEU A 45 -26.03 -26.26 -25.06
CA LEU A 45 -25.47 -25.45 -26.14
C LEU A 45 -23.99 -25.75 -26.40
N VAL A 46 -23.35 -26.58 -25.58
CA VAL A 46 -21.94 -26.95 -25.73
C VAL A 46 -21.83 -28.12 -26.71
N GLN A 47 -21.06 -27.93 -27.78
CA GLN A 47 -20.90 -28.93 -28.84
C GLN A 47 -19.57 -29.66 -28.77
N GLU A 48 -18.58 -29.09 -28.10
CA GLU A 48 -17.24 -29.64 -27.98
C GLU A 48 -16.69 -29.36 -26.57
N ILE A 49 -16.00 -30.34 -25.98
CA ILE A 49 -15.29 -30.17 -24.70
C ILE A 49 -13.83 -30.53 -24.93
N ILE A 50 -12.95 -29.59 -24.61
CA ILE A 50 -11.51 -29.72 -24.78
C ILE A 50 -10.83 -29.50 -23.43
N VAL A 51 -10.04 -30.47 -23.00
CA VAL A 51 -9.12 -30.29 -21.87
C VAL A 51 -7.80 -29.70 -22.38
N ALA A 52 -7.53 -28.45 -22.03
CA ALA A 52 -6.29 -27.77 -22.37
C ALA A 52 -5.26 -27.94 -21.24
N THR A 53 -4.22 -28.72 -21.49
CA THR A 53 -3.18 -29.09 -20.51
C THR A 53 -1.76 -28.86 -21.03
N THR A 54 -0.73 -29.07 -20.21
CA THR A 54 0.65 -28.76 -20.64
C THR A 54 1.28 -29.90 -21.44
N VAL A 55 2.39 -29.60 -22.12
CA VAL A 55 3.25 -30.62 -22.75
C VAL A 55 4.09 -31.42 -21.74
N ASN A 56 4.06 -31.08 -20.45
CA ASN A 56 4.86 -31.74 -19.42
C ASN A 56 4.34 -33.15 -19.14
N GLU A 57 5.26 -34.10 -18.90
CA GLU A 57 4.93 -35.49 -18.54
C GLU A 57 4.07 -35.60 -17.26
N ALA A 58 4.21 -34.64 -16.33
CA ALA A 58 3.39 -34.59 -15.11
C ALA A 58 1.88 -34.46 -15.38
N ASP A 59 1.50 -33.98 -16.58
CA ASP A 59 0.11 -33.83 -17.02
C ASP A 59 -0.40 -35.02 -17.86
N ASP A 60 0.39 -36.07 -18.07
CA ASP A 60 -0.07 -37.29 -18.76
C ASP A 60 -1.33 -37.92 -18.12
N PRO A 61 -1.47 -37.96 -16.78
CA PRO A 61 -2.72 -38.44 -16.16
C PRO A 61 -3.96 -37.61 -16.54
N ILE A 62 -3.81 -36.32 -16.84
CA ILE A 62 -4.92 -35.47 -17.29
C ILE A 62 -5.35 -35.88 -18.70
N VAL A 63 -4.40 -36.22 -19.57
CA VAL A 63 -4.66 -36.68 -20.94
C VAL A 63 -5.36 -38.05 -20.93
N MET A 64 -4.88 -38.98 -20.11
CA MET A 64 -5.54 -40.29 -19.95
C MET A 64 -6.98 -40.12 -19.46
N MET A 65 -7.19 -39.28 -18.45
CA MET A 65 -8.51 -38.98 -17.90
C MET A 65 -9.45 -38.33 -18.94
N ALA A 66 -8.94 -37.42 -19.78
CA ALA A 66 -9.72 -36.84 -20.87
C ALA A 66 -10.15 -37.92 -21.88
N GLY A 67 -9.25 -38.85 -22.21
CA GLY A 67 -9.53 -40.01 -23.07
C GLY A 67 -10.57 -40.96 -22.47
N ASP A 68 -10.47 -41.28 -21.19
CA ASP A 68 -11.43 -42.13 -20.46
C ASP A 68 -12.83 -41.50 -20.40
N GLU A 69 -12.89 -40.18 -20.31
CA GLU A 69 -14.13 -39.39 -20.40
C GLU A 69 -14.61 -39.16 -21.85
N GLY A 70 -13.86 -39.62 -22.85
CA GLY A 70 -14.21 -39.46 -24.26
C GLY A 70 -14.29 -38.00 -24.73
N VAL A 71 -13.51 -37.10 -24.14
CA VAL A 71 -13.42 -35.68 -24.54
C VAL A 71 -12.10 -35.39 -25.22
N GLN A 72 -12.06 -34.33 -26.02
CA GLN A 72 -10.84 -33.92 -26.71
C GLN A 72 -9.84 -33.30 -25.73
N TYR A 73 -8.57 -33.28 -26.11
CA TYR A 73 -7.53 -32.59 -25.35
C TYR A 73 -6.59 -31.82 -26.28
N PHE A 74 -5.96 -30.79 -25.73
CA PHE A 74 -4.92 -30.03 -26.40
C PHE A 74 -3.75 -29.80 -25.44
N ARG A 75 -2.52 -30.07 -25.91
CA ARG A 75 -1.30 -29.84 -25.12
C ARG A 75 -0.57 -28.60 -25.64
N GLY A 76 -0.18 -27.71 -24.73
CA GLY A 76 0.56 -26.49 -25.07
C GLY A 76 1.54 -26.04 -24.00
N SER A 77 2.10 -24.85 -24.17
CA SER A 77 3.01 -24.21 -23.22
C SER A 77 2.40 -24.13 -21.83
N GLU A 78 3.16 -24.40 -20.76
CA GLU A 78 2.71 -24.24 -19.37
C GLU A 78 2.43 -22.77 -19.04
N ASP A 79 3.39 -21.90 -19.38
CA ASP A 79 3.41 -20.47 -19.02
C ASP A 79 2.54 -19.62 -19.96
N ASP A 80 2.37 -20.05 -21.21
CA ASP A 80 1.58 -19.32 -22.21
C ASP A 80 0.21 -19.95 -22.40
N VAL A 81 -0.66 -19.72 -21.41
CA VAL A 81 -2.01 -20.26 -21.37
C VAL A 81 -2.85 -19.70 -22.52
N LEU A 82 -2.68 -18.43 -22.90
CA LEU A 82 -3.37 -17.80 -24.02
C LEU A 82 -3.04 -18.49 -25.34
N ALA A 83 -1.75 -18.76 -25.62
CA ALA A 83 -1.37 -19.55 -26.80
C ALA A 83 -1.98 -20.95 -26.78
N ARG A 84 -2.06 -21.58 -25.60
CA ARG A 84 -2.70 -22.89 -25.45
C ARG A 84 -4.20 -22.85 -25.75
N PHE A 85 -4.91 -21.83 -25.31
CA PHE A 85 -6.33 -21.63 -25.64
C PHE A 85 -6.52 -21.36 -27.13
N TYR A 86 -5.70 -20.48 -27.73
CA TYR A 86 -5.75 -20.18 -29.16
C TYR A 86 -5.48 -21.44 -30.00
N GLY A 87 -4.46 -22.23 -29.64
CA GLY A 87 -4.13 -23.49 -30.31
C GLY A 87 -5.25 -24.53 -30.22
N ALA A 88 -5.86 -24.67 -29.04
CA ALA A 88 -7.02 -25.54 -28.86
C ALA A 88 -8.22 -25.08 -29.70
N ALA A 89 -8.57 -23.79 -29.66
CA ALA A 89 -9.68 -23.25 -30.42
C ALA A 89 -9.48 -23.41 -31.93
N THR A 90 -8.25 -23.22 -32.42
CA THR A 90 -7.88 -23.41 -33.82
C THR A 90 -7.93 -24.88 -34.23
N ALA A 91 -7.38 -25.80 -33.42
CA ALA A 91 -7.31 -27.22 -33.75
C ALA A 91 -8.68 -27.90 -33.84
N PHE A 92 -9.69 -27.35 -33.15
CA PHE A 92 -11.05 -27.90 -33.11
C PHE A 92 -12.09 -27.01 -33.79
N ASP A 93 -11.66 -26.01 -34.58
CA ASP A 93 -12.50 -25.10 -35.37
C ASP A 93 -13.64 -24.45 -34.55
N LEU A 94 -13.30 -23.87 -33.39
CA LEU A 94 -14.29 -23.23 -32.52
C LEU A 94 -14.62 -21.81 -33.00
N ASP A 95 -15.91 -21.48 -33.03
CA ASP A 95 -16.38 -20.11 -33.31
C ASP A 95 -16.53 -19.30 -32.02
N ILE A 96 -17.03 -19.95 -30.96
CA ILE A 96 -17.25 -19.36 -29.62
C ILE A 96 -16.57 -20.26 -28.59
N ILE A 97 -15.75 -19.64 -27.74
CA ILE A 97 -14.97 -20.32 -26.71
C ILE A 97 -15.56 -20.01 -25.34
N VAL A 98 -15.92 -21.05 -24.60
CA VAL A 98 -16.30 -20.97 -23.19
C VAL A 98 -15.12 -21.44 -22.34
N ARG A 99 -14.47 -20.51 -21.62
CA ARG A 99 -13.39 -20.81 -20.69
C ARG A 99 -13.94 -21.22 -19.33
N ILE A 100 -13.50 -22.38 -18.84
CA ILE A 100 -13.78 -22.92 -17.51
C ILE A 100 -12.48 -23.39 -16.86
N THR A 101 -12.33 -23.20 -15.54
CA THR A 101 -11.18 -23.72 -14.79
C THR A 101 -11.49 -25.09 -14.18
N SER A 102 -10.51 -25.99 -14.19
CA SER A 102 -10.67 -27.38 -13.74
C SER A 102 -10.84 -27.55 -12.22
N ASP A 103 -10.80 -26.48 -11.45
CA ASP A 103 -10.88 -26.46 -9.97
C ASP A 103 -12.25 -25.99 -9.45
N CYS A 104 -13.26 -26.08 -10.31
CA CYS A 104 -14.63 -25.62 -10.05
C CYS A 104 -15.64 -26.79 -10.19
N PRO A 105 -15.58 -27.82 -9.33
CA PRO A 105 -16.36 -29.05 -9.50
C PRO A 105 -17.88 -28.87 -9.35
N CYS A 106 -18.35 -27.71 -8.86
CA CYS A 106 -19.78 -27.39 -8.78
C CYS A 106 -20.31 -26.57 -9.97
N ILE A 107 -19.53 -26.37 -11.04
CA ILE A 107 -19.94 -25.59 -12.22
C ILE A 107 -21.33 -26.03 -12.72
N ASP A 108 -22.21 -25.08 -13.04
CA ASP A 108 -23.61 -25.36 -13.35
C ASP A 108 -23.89 -25.30 -14.86
N PRO A 109 -24.36 -26.40 -15.47
CA PRO A 109 -24.64 -26.46 -16.91
C PRO A 109 -25.67 -25.40 -17.36
N SER A 110 -26.68 -25.15 -16.52
CA SER A 110 -27.73 -24.18 -16.83
C SER A 110 -27.22 -22.73 -16.82
N ILE A 111 -26.20 -22.44 -16.00
CA ILE A 111 -25.53 -21.13 -15.98
C ILE A 111 -24.65 -20.96 -17.21
N ILE A 112 -23.95 -22.02 -17.65
CA ILE A 112 -23.18 -22.02 -18.90
C ILE A 112 -24.10 -21.69 -20.07
N ASP A 113 -25.20 -22.42 -20.23
CA ASP A 113 -26.14 -22.19 -21.34
C ASP A 113 -26.78 -20.81 -21.28
N ARG A 114 -27.10 -20.32 -20.06
CA ARG A 114 -27.62 -18.97 -19.88
C ARG A 114 -26.59 -17.91 -20.30
N LEU A 115 -25.31 -18.11 -19.98
CA LEU A 115 -24.25 -17.19 -20.37
C LEU A 115 -24.01 -17.21 -21.89
N ILE A 116 -24.08 -18.39 -22.53
CA ILE A 116 -23.99 -18.52 -24.00
C ILE A 116 -25.15 -17.77 -24.66
N ARG A 117 -26.40 -17.98 -24.21
CA ARG A 117 -27.57 -17.26 -24.75
C ARG A 117 -27.44 -15.75 -24.58
N PHE A 118 -26.97 -15.31 -23.41
CA PHE A 118 -26.75 -13.90 -23.11
C PHE A 118 -25.66 -13.29 -24.01
N HIS A 119 -24.54 -13.98 -24.19
CA HIS A 119 -23.46 -13.55 -25.08
C HIS A 119 -23.95 -13.33 -26.51
N CYS A 120 -24.73 -14.29 -27.03
CA CYS A 120 -25.33 -14.20 -28.36
C CYS A 120 -26.38 -13.09 -28.46
N SER A 121 -27.26 -12.93 -27.45
CA SER A 121 -28.31 -11.89 -27.48
C SER A 121 -27.73 -10.48 -27.40
N GLU A 122 -26.65 -10.32 -26.63
CA GLU A 122 -25.93 -9.05 -26.55
C GLU A 122 -25.06 -8.80 -27.77
N ASN A 123 -24.85 -9.78 -28.67
CA ASN A 123 -23.85 -9.70 -29.74
C ASN A 123 -22.50 -9.20 -29.18
N ALA A 124 -22.09 -9.76 -28.04
CA ALA A 124 -20.90 -9.35 -27.31
C ALA A 124 -19.63 -9.97 -27.91
N ASP A 125 -18.50 -9.29 -27.73
CA ASP A 125 -17.17 -9.83 -28.05
C ASP A 125 -16.68 -10.73 -26.92
N TYR A 126 -17.06 -10.37 -25.69
CA TYR A 126 -16.71 -11.08 -24.47
C TYR A 126 -17.84 -11.00 -23.46
N SER A 127 -18.12 -12.10 -22.77
CA SER A 127 -19.11 -12.12 -21.70
C SER A 127 -18.64 -12.95 -20.52
N SER A 128 -18.99 -12.52 -19.30
CA SER A 128 -18.65 -13.27 -18.09
C SER A 128 -19.69 -13.05 -17.01
N ASN A 129 -19.89 -14.04 -16.15
CA ASN A 129 -20.64 -13.90 -14.89
C ASN A 129 -19.71 -13.66 -13.68
N GLY A 130 -18.41 -13.41 -13.92
CA GLY A 130 -17.36 -13.25 -12.92
C GLY A 130 -16.75 -11.85 -12.81
N ILE A 131 -17.00 -10.93 -13.76
CA ILE A 131 -16.49 -9.54 -13.72
C ILE A 131 -17.04 -8.81 -12.49
N THR A 132 -18.37 -8.73 -12.40
CA THR A 132 -19.07 -8.30 -11.19
C THR A 132 -19.63 -9.54 -10.51
N ARG A 133 -18.98 -9.97 -9.44
CA ARG A 133 -19.32 -11.23 -8.78
C ARG A 133 -20.65 -11.13 -8.02
N THR A 134 -21.63 -11.87 -8.52
CA THR A 134 -22.96 -12.02 -7.92
C THR A 134 -23.29 -13.48 -7.63
N TYR A 135 -22.81 -14.41 -8.46
CA TYR A 135 -22.81 -15.85 -8.18
C TYR A 135 -21.75 -16.24 -7.13
N PRO A 136 -21.90 -17.39 -6.46
CA PRO A 136 -20.80 -18.04 -5.74
C PRO A 136 -19.51 -18.09 -6.55
N ARG A 137 -18.37 -17.86 -5.89
CA ARG A 137 -17.07 -18.01 -6.54
C ARG A 137 -16.87 -19.46 -6.97
N GLY A 138 -16.39 -19.67 -8.19
CA GLY A 138 -16.21 -21.00 -8.77
C GLY A 138 -17.38 -21.50 -9.61
N LEU A 139 -18.42 -20.68 -9.79
CA LEU A 139 -19.43 -20.87 -10.83
C LEU A 139 -19.19 -19.96 -12.05
N GLY A 140 -17.99 -19.39 -12.12
CA GLY A 140 -17.58 -18.46 -13.15
C GLY A 140 -17.34 -19.15 -14.49
N ALA A 141 -17.89 -18.60 -15.57
CA ALA A 141 -17.54 -18.93 -16.94
C ALA A 141 -17.27 -17.64 -17.71
N GLU A 142 -16.42 -17.73 -18.73
CA GLU A 142 -16.06 -16.62 -19.59
C GLU A 142 -16.24 -17.05 -21.05
N ILE A 143 -16.90 -16.23 -21.86
CA ILE A 143 -17.23 -16.51 -23.25
C ILE A 143 -16.57 -15.47 -24.14
N MET A 144 -15.93 -15.90 -25.21
CA MET A 144 -15.32 -15.02 -26.20
C MET A 144 -15.50 -15.57 -27.62
N ASN A 145 -15.60 -14.68 -28.59
CA ASN A 145 -15.54 -15.05 -30.00
C ASN A 145 -14.12 -15.47 -30.38
N PHE A 146 -13.99 -16.35 -31.37
CA PHE A 146 -12.68 -16.80 -31.86
C PHE A 146 -11.81 -15.64 -32.36
N ASP A 147 -12.38 -14.67 -33.09
CA ASP A 147 -11.63 -13.52 -33.61
C ASP A 147 -11.10 -12.63 -32.47
N VAL A 148 -11.81 -12.56 -31.34
CA VAL A 148 -11.37 -11.85 -30.13
C VAL A 148 -10.21 -12.59 -29.46
N LEU A 149 -10.28 -13.93 -29.37
CA LEU A 149 -9.18 -14.76 -28.87
C LEU A 149 -7.95 -14.67 -29.78
N GLU A 150 -8.14 -14.65 -31.09
CA GLU A 150 -7.07 -14.46 -32.08
C GLU A 150 -6.42 -13.10 -31.92
N LYS A 151 -7.21 -12.01 -31.84
CA LYS A 151 -6.68 -10.66 -31.57
C LYS A 151 -5.90 -10.62 -30.26
N ALA A 152 -6.43 -11.22 -29.20
CA ALA A 152 -5.74 -11.31 -27.92
C ALA A 152 -4.40 -12.06 -28.06
N HIS A 153 -4.39 -13.22 -28.73
CA HIS A 153 -3.18 -13.99 -28.97
C HIS A 153 -2.13 -13.20 -29.79
N GLN A 154 -2.58 -12.45 -30.80
CA GLN A 154 -1.71 -11.65 -31.67
C GLN A 154 -1.17 -10.38 -31.01
N GLN A 155 -1.90 -9.79 -30.05
CA GLN A 155 -1.60 -8.45 -29.52
C GLN A 155 -1.16 -8.43 -28.05
N ALA A 156 -1.52 -9.44 -27.25
CA ALA A 156 -1.04 -9.55 -25.88
C ALA A 156 0.49 -9.69 -25.85
N ARG A 157 1.15 -8.89 -25.02
CA ARG A 157 2.61 -8.86 -24.89
C ARG A 157 3.08 -9.03 -23.45
N GLU A 158 2.24 -8.68 -22.48
CA GLU A 158 2.58 -8.79 -21.07
C GLU A 158 2.43 -10.25 -20.60
N PRO A 159 3.35 -10.79 -19.77
CA PRO A 159 3.26 -12.17 -19.29
C PRO A 159 1.94 -12.45 -18.56
N PHE A 160 1.45 -11.49 -17.74
CA PHE A 160 0.13 -11.55 -17.10
C PHE A 160 -1.01 -11.77 -18.11
N GLU A 161 -0.98 -11.09 -19.26
CA GLU A 161 -2.01 -11.26 -20.30
C GLU A 161 -1.93 -12.64 -20.96
N ARG A 162 -0.73 -13.19 -21.11
CA ARG A 162 -0.48 -14.53 -21.67
C ARG A 162 -0.89 -15.63 -20.69
N GLU A 163 -0.65 -15.44 -19.38
CA GLU A 163 -1.05 -16.40 -18.35
C GLU A 163 -2.57 -16.39 -18.10
N HIS A 164 -3.19 -15.21 -18.12
CA HIS A 164 -4.59 -15.04 -17.75
C HIS A 164 -5.54 -14.87 -18.94
N VAL A 165 -5.28 -15.50 -20.08
CA VAL A 165 -6.14 -15.69 -21.27
C VAL A 165 -7.02 -14.49 -21.66
N THR A 166 -8.09 -14.23 -20.90
CA THR A 166 -9.08 -13.18 -21.09
C THR A 166 -8.65 -11.81 -20.55
N ALA A 167 -7.55 -11.71 -19.80
CA ALA A 167 -7.05 -10.48 -19.21
C ALA A 167 -6.82 -9.37 -20.25
N PHE A 168 -6.27 -9.70 -21.42
CA PHE A 168 -6.11 -8.73 -22.50
C PHE A 168 -7.47 -8.10 -22.91
N ILE A 169 -8.54 -8.90 -22.92
CA ILE A 169 -9.86 -8.53 -23.44
C ILE A 169 -10.60 -7.63 -22.45
N TYR A 170 -10.77 -8.04 -21.19
CA TYR A 170 -11.61 -7.31 -20.23
C TYR A 170 -10.84 -6.39 -19.26
N HIS A 171 -9.52 -6.58 -19.11
CA HIS A 171 -8.69 -5.75 -18.22
C HIS A 171 -7.89 -4.71 -19.02
N SER A 172 -7.05 -5.16 -19.96
CA SER A 172 -6.09 -4.28 -20.66
C SER A 172 -6.72 -3.45 -21.80
N ARG A 173 -7.71 -4.00 -22.53
CA ARG A 173 -8.30 -3.38 -23.73
C ARG A 173 -9.83 -3.41 -23.75
N SER A 174 -10.50 -3.38 -22.59
CA SER A 174 -11.97 -3.46 -22.52
C SER A 174 -12.70 -2.43 -23.38
N ALA A 175 -12.16 -1.22 -23.56
CA ALA A 175 -12.74 -0.20 -24.43
C ALA A 175 -12.73 -0.56 -25.94
N SER A 176 -11.96 -1.58 -26.34
CA SER A 176 -11.86 -2.06 -27.72
C SER A 176 -12.79 -3.24 -28.01
N PHE A 177 -13.50 -3.76 -27.01
CA PHE A 177 -14.35 -4.94 -27.12
C PHE A 177 -15.72 -4.68 -26.48
N LYS A 178 -16.78 -5.23 -27.05
CA LYS A 178 -18.09 -5.25 -26.40
C LYS A 178 -18.10 -6.29 -25.27
N VAL A 179 -17.74 -5.83 -24.08
CA VAL A 179 -17.74 -6.63 -22.84
C VAL A 179 -19.11 -6.57 -22.18
N ALA A 180 -19.72 -7.73 -21.91
CA ALA A 180 -20.99 -7.84 -21.22
C ALA A 180 -20.87 -8.69 -19.93
N THR A 181 -21.63 -8.35 -18.89
CA THR A 181 -21.62 -9.07 -17.61
C THR A 181 -23.00 -9.65 -17.30
N LEU A 182 -23.05 -10.93 -16.94
CA LEU A 182 -24.30 -11.62 -16.58
C LEU A 182 -24.43 -11.71 -15.06
N SER A 183 -25.35 -10.93 -14.50
CA SER A 183 -25.67 -10.98 -13.07
C SER A 183 -26.52 -12.20 -12.68
N ALA A 184 -26.29 -12.69 -11.47
CA ALA A 184 -27.12 -13.73 -10.86
C ALA A 184 -28.56 -13.25 -10.63
N PRO A 185 -29.57 -14.12 -10.85
CA PRO A 185 -30.92 -13.86 -10.40
C PRO A 185 -30.95 -13.96 -8.87
N ALA A 186 -31.84 -13.21 -8.21
CA ALA A 186 -31.85 -13.05 -6.75
C ALA A 186 -31.75 -14.37 -5.95
N HIS A 187 -32.39 -15.45 -6.42
CA HIS A 187 -32.38 -16.74 -5.73
C HIS A 187 -31.03 -17.49 -5.79
N LEU A 188 -30.15 -17.12 -6.73
CA LEU A 188 -28.78 -17.66 -6.88
C LEU A 188 -27.69 -16.66 -6.46
N THR A 189 -28.06 -15.44 -6.08
CA THR A 189 -27.09 -14.42 -5.61
C THR A 189 -26.49 -14.83 -4.27
N ALA A 190 -25.18 -15.09 -4.26
CA ALA A 190 -24.44 -15.48 -3.06
C ALA A 190 -22.92 -15.23 -3.27
N PRO A 191 -22.49 -13.98 -3.42
CA PRO A 191 -21.10 -13.63 -3.78
C PRO A 191 -20.06 -13.97 -2.70
N ASP A 192 -20.52 -14.19 -1.46
CA ASP A 192 -19.70 -14.53 -0.30
C ASP A 192 -19.40 -16.04 -0.18
N ILE A 193 -20.07 -16.88 -0.99
CA ILE A 193 -19.84 -18.33 -0.98
C ILE A 193 -18.68 -18.69 -1.92
N ARG A 194 -17.76 -19.50 -1.41
CA ARG A 194 -16.58 -20.00 -2.11
C ARG A 194 -16.72 -21.47 -2.50
N LEU A 195 -16.87 -21.73 -3.80
CA LEU A 195 -16.93 -23.05 -4.43
C LEU A 195 -15.78 -23.23 -5.44
N THR A 196 -14.53 -22.98 -5.03
CA THR A 196 -13.33 -23.22 -5.85
C THR A 196 -12.25 -23.92 -5.04
N LEU A 197 -11.55 -24.87 -5.65
CA LEU A 197 -10.59 -25.76 -4.99
C LEU A 197 -9.17 -25.21 -5.15
N ASP A 198 -8.59 -24.60 -4.12
CA ASP A 198 -7.20 -24.13 -4.15
C ASP A 198 -6.36 -24.66 -2.99
N THR A 199 -6.99 -24.92 -1.86
CA THR A 199 -6.36 -25.26 -0.60
C THR A 199 -6.87 -26.58 -0.06
N ARG A 200 -6.17 -27.13 0.93
CA ARG A 200 -6.64 -28.32 1.64
C ARG A 200 -7.99 -28.08 2.32
N GLN A 201 -8.23 -26.89 2.85
CA GLN A 201 -9.51 -26.49 3.44
C GLN A 201 -10.63 -26.51 2.39
N ASP A 202 -10.38 -26.01 1.17
CA ASP A 202 -11.35 -26.09 0.08
C ASP A 202 -11.66 -27.56 -0.27
N TYR A 203 -10.65 -28.44 -0.28
CA TYR A 203 -10.86 -29.87 -0.52
C TYR A 203 -11.73 -30.52 0.56
N LEU A 204 -11.46 -30.24 1.84
CA LEU A 204 -12.28 -30.73 2.95
C LEU A 204 -13.72 -30.20 2.88
N PHE A 205 -13.89 -28.94 2.47
CA PHE A 205 -15.21 -28.36 2.22
C PHE A 205 -15.95 -29.11 1.10
N PHE A 206 -15.29 -29.34 -0.03
CA PHE A 206 -15.89 -30.06 -1.14
C PHE A 206 -16.18 -31.52 -0.81
N ASP A 207 -15.30 -32.21 -0.08
CA ASP A 207 -15.54 -33.58 0.36
C ASP A 207 -16.84 -33.65 1.19
N ALA A 208 -16.98 -32.77 2.18
CA ALA A 208 -18.18 -32.70 3.00
C ALA A 208 -19.42 -32.28 2.19
N LEU A 209 -19.29 -31.33 1.27
CA LEU A 209 -20.39 -30.87 0.43
C LEU A 209 -20.88 -31.98 -0.53
N PHE A 210 -19.97 -32.67 -1.21
CA PHE A 210 -20.31 -33.75 -2.15
C PHE A 210 -20.97 -34.93 -1.41
N ARG A 211 -20.51 -35.26 -0.19
CA ARG A 211 -21.21 -36.23 0.67
C ARG A 211 -22.65 -35.81 0.94
N LYS A 212 -22.89 -34.54 1.29
CA LYS A 212 -24.26 -34.02 1.49
C LYS A 212 -25.11 -34.03 0.23
N ILE A 213 -24.51 -33.75 -0.94
CA ILE A 213 -25.22 -33.83 -2.22
C ILE A 213 -25.68 -35.27 -2.46
N PHE A 214 -24.81 -36.25 -2.20
CA PHE A 214 -25.13 -37.67 -2.42
C PHE A 214 -26.15 -38.18 -1.40
N ASP A 215 -26.06 -37.76 -0.13
CA ASP A 215 -27.03 -38.07 0.93
C ASP A 215 -28.43 -37.55 0.59
N ASP A 216 -28.53 -36.37 -0.06
CA ASP A 216 -29.80 -35.79 -0.55
C ASP A 216 -30.36 -36.54 -1.79
N SER A 217 -29.77 -37.69 -2.16
CA SER A 217 -30.11 -38.50 -3.34
C SER A 217 -30.00 -37.73 -4.67
N LEU A 218 -29.20 -36.67 -4.69
CA LEU A 218 -28.87 -35.98 -5.92
C LEU A 218 -27.71 -36.70 -6.61
N SER A 219 -27.87 -36.92 -7.92
CA SER A 219 -26.79 -37.43 -8.75
C SER A 219 -25.60 -36.45 -8.71
N PRO A 220 -24.34 -36.94 -8.62
CA PRO A 220 -23.14 -36.11 -8.65
C PRO A 220 -23.07 -35.17 -9.86
N GLU A 221 -23.78 -35.50 -10.93
CA GLU A 221 -23.73 -34.78 -12.20
C GLU A 221 -24.95 -33.85 -12.41
N ASP A 222 -26.04 -34.04 -11.68
CA ASP A 222 -27.33 -33.42 -12.01
C ASP A 222 -27.80 -32.34 -11.00
N PHE A 223 -27.04 -32.11 -9.92
CA PHE A 223 -27.38 -31.03 -8.97
C PHE A 223 -27.17 -29.63 -9.58
N THR A 224 -28.01 -28.68 -9.18
CA THR A 224 -27.92 -27.28 -9.62
C THR A 224 -27.26 -26.38 -8.56
N THR A 225 -26.94 -25.14 -8.94
CA THR A 225 -26.52 -24.09 -8.00
C THR A 225 -27.57 -23.87 -6.92
N ALA A 226 -28.87 -23.93 -7.27
CA ALA A 226 -29.94 -23.79 -6.30
C ALA A 226 -29.91 -24.90 -5.24
N ASP A 227 -29.59 -26.14 -5.65
CA ASP A 227 -29.43 -27.27 -4.73
C ASP A 227 -28.24 -27.08 -3.80
N VAL A 228 -27.08 -26.66 -4.34
CA VAL A 228 -25.89 -26.37 -3.53
C VAL A 228 -26.22 -25.29 -2.49
N LEU A 229 -26.83 -24.18 -2.90
CA LEU A 229 -27.21 -23.11 -1.99
C LEU A 229 -28.23 -23.57 -0.95
N ARG A 230 -29.18 -24.43 -1.33
CA ARG A 230 -30.16 -25.03 -0.40
C ARG A 230 -29.46 -25.91 0.63
N ILE A 231 -28.49 -26.74 0.22
CA ILE A 231 -27.71 -27.60 1.12
C ILE A 231 -26.89 -26.73 2.08
N LEU A 232 -26.18 -25.71 1.59
CA LEU A 232 -25.37 -24.82 2.43
C LEU A 232 -26.20 -24.00 3.41
N ARG A 233 -27.41 -23.57 3.01
CA ARG A 233 -28.35 -22.89 3.92
C ARG A 233 -28.80 -23.78 5.08
N LYS A 234 -28.96 -25.09 4.83
CA LYS A 234 -29.32 -26.10 5.84
C LYS A 234 -28.13 -26.53 6.70
N ASN A 235 -26.92 -26.52 6.15
CA ASN A 235 -25.67 -27.01 6.75
C ASN A 235 -24.63 -25.89 6.79
N LYS A 236 -24.91 -24.84 7.57
CA LYS A 236 -24.08 -23.61 7.61
C LYS A 236 -22.66 -23.86 8.13
N GLU A 237 -22.47 -24.92 8.93
CA GLU A 237 -21.18 -25.36 9.43
C GLU A 237 -20.19 -25.71 8.31
N LEU A 238 -20.68 -26.13 7.13
CA LEU A 238 -19.82 -26.38 5.96
C LEU A 238 -19.08 -25.11 5.54
N LEU A 239 -19.74 -23.94 5.59
CA LEU A 239 -19.14 -22.66 5.22
C LEU A 239 -18.00 -22.24 6.17
N LEU A 240 -17.93 -22.82 7.38
CA LEU A 240 -16.84 -22.55 8.31
C LEU A 240 -15.53 -23.24 7.90
N ILE A 241 -15.59 -24.31 7.11
CA ILE A 241 -14.43 -25.14 6.75
C ILE A 241 -13.41 -24.34 5.93
N ASN A 242 -13.89 -23.51 5.00
CA ASN A 242 -13.04 -22.69 4.14
C ASN A 242 -13.27 -21.17 4.31
N LYS A 243 -13.88 -20.73 5.42
CA LYS A 243 -14.18 -19.30 5.65
C LYS A 243 -12.91 -18.44 5.67
N ASP A 244 -11.83 -18.97 6.25
CA ASP A 244 -10.56 -18.25 6.45
C ASP A 244 -9.64 -18.42 5.23
N VAL A 245 -10.09 -19.12 4.17
CA VAL A 245 -9.32 -19.26 2.93
C VAL A 245 -9.38 -17.94 2.18
N ILE A 246 -8.33 -17.15 2.36
CA ILE A 246 -8.10 -15.95 1.60
C ILE A 246 -7.80 -16.37 0.17
N GLN A 247 -8.71 -16.05 -0.75
CA GLN A 247 -8.42 -16.14 -2.18
C GLN A 247 -7.22 -15.24 -2.45
N ASN A 248 -6.10 -15.81 -2.90
CA ASN A 248 -5.10 -15.03 -3.61
C ASN A 248 -5.88 -14.31 -4.71
N LYS A 249 -6.06 -12.98 -4.58
CA LYS A 249 -6.46 -12.15 -5.71
C LYS A 249 -5.58 -12.61 -6.87
N LEU A 250 -6.16 -12.71 -8.08
CA LEU A 250 -5.38 -12.95 -9.30
C LEU A 250 -4.07 -12.22 -9.07
N LYS A 251 -3.01 -13.00 -8.86
CA LYS A 251 -1.69 -12.42 -8.87
C LYS A 251 -1.64 -12.06 -10.34
N SER A 252 -2.02 -10.82 -10.67
CA SER A 252 -1.10 -10.05 -11.47
C SER A 252 0.24 -10.44 -10.90
N GLU A 253 1.09 -11.11 -11.69
CA GLU A 253 2.52 -10.94 -11.51
C GLU A 253 2.70 -9.56 -10.92
N PRO A 254 3.33 -9.44 -9.72
CA PRO A 254 3.30 -8.21 -8.93
C PRO A 254 3.40 -7.11 -9.94
N VAL A 255 2.28 -6.37 -10.16
CA VAL A 255 2.14 -5.52 -11.36
C VAL A 255 3.50 -4.94 -11.53
N ASP A 256 4.21 -5.20 -12.64
CA ASP A 256 5.54 -4.62 -12.77
C ASP A 256 5.25 -3.13 -12.63
N TYR A 257 5.49 -2.58 -11.44
CA TYR A 257 5.02 -1.26 -11.04
C TYR A 257 5.81 -0.20 -11.86
N LYS A 258 6.63 -0.66 -12.81
CA LYS A 258 7.15 0.06 -13.96
C LYS A 258 6.10 0.55 -14.93
N ASN A 259 4.87 0.03 -14.94
CA ASN A 259 3.80 0.52 -15.80
C ASN A 259 2.63 1.13 -15.03
N PHE A 260 2.93 2.04 -14.08
CA PHE A 260 2.29 3.35 -14.20
C PHE A 260 2.43 3.77 -15.66
N LYS A 261 1.36 4.21 -16.33
CA LYS A 261 1.53 4.85 -17.64
C LYS A 261 2.62 5.89 -17.43
N LYS A 262 3.79 5.66 -18.04
CA LYS A 262 4.99 6.45 -17.80
C LYS A 262 4.74 7.81 -18.42
N ILE A 263 4.03 8.68 -17.71
CA ILE A 263 4.12 10.11 -17.96
C ILE A 263 5.45 10.49 -17.32
N THR A 264 6.53 10.24 -18.06
CA THR A 264 7.78 10.93 -17.78
C THR A 264 7.49 12.38 -18.08
N TRP A 265 7.22 13.18 -17.06
CA TRP A 265 7.37 14.61 -17.20
C TRP A 265 8.85 14.88 -17.37
N GLN A 266 9.33 14.84 -18.62
CA GLN A 266 10.41 15.72 -19.01
C GLN A 266 9.79 17.12 -19.09
N ALA A 267 9.76 17.84 -17.97
CA ALA A 267 9.96 19.27 -18.10
C ALA A 267 11.24 19.43 -18.94
N GLY A 268 11.26 20.32 -19.93
CA GLY A 268 12.33 20.49 -20.91
C GLY A 268 13.70 20.91 -20.34
N ARG A 269 14.02 20.56 -19.10
CA ARG A 269 15.35 20.62 -18.49
C ARG A 269 15.82 19.21 -18.14
N SER A 270 17.03 18.89 -18.58
CA SER A 270 17.85 17.92 -17.84
C SER A 270 18.04 18.48 -16.43
N PHE A 271 17.29 17.96 -15.46
CA PHE A 271 17.49 18.33 -14.06
C PHE A 271 18.90 17.92 -13.65
N ASN A 272 19.72 18.90 -13.32
CA ASN A 272 21.05 18.70 -12.76
C ASN A 272 20.91 17.93 -11.43
N ARG A 273 21.92 17.15 -11.05
CA ARG A 273 21.96 16.34 -9.81
C ARG A 273 21.74 17.15 -8.52
N ASP A 274 21.73 18.46 -8.63
CA ASP A 274 21.75 19.37 -7.49
C ASP A 274 20.37 19.70 -6.92
N ASN A 275 19.24 19.38 -7.56
CA ASN A 275 17.92 19.83 -7.07
C ASN A 275 17.03 18.67 -6.58
N ILE A 276 16.50 18.81 -5.36
CA ILE A 276 15.68 17.81 -4.67
C ILE A 276 14.22 18.31 -4.58
N MET A 277 13.28 17.56 -5.16
CA MET A 277 11.84 17.89 -5.20
C MET A 277 11.06 17.12 -4.12
N LEU A 278 10.28 17.81 -3.29
CA LEU A 278 9.62 17.22 -2.12
C LEU A 278 8.18 17.69 -1.91
N TRP A 279 7.44 16.83 -1.22
CA TRP A 279 6.07 17.03 -0.69
C TRP A 279 5.09 17.53 -1.75
N PRO A 280 4.80 16.70 -2.78
CA PRO A 280 3.83 17.04 -3.80
C PRO A 280 2.41 17.24 -3.22
N SER A 281 1.72 18.26 -3.71
CA SER A 281 0.27 18.44 -3.58
C SER A 281 -0.35 18.37 -4.97
N LEU A 282 -1.25 17.41 -5.16
CA LEU A 282 -1.89 17.10 -6.44
C LEU A 282 -3.37 17.47 -6.37
N VAL A 283 -3.91 17.99 -7.48
CA VAL A 283 -5.33 18.08 -7.79
C VAL A 283 -5.53 17.49 -9.19
N ILE A 284 -6.64 16.78 -9.43
CA ILE A 284 -6.95 16.18 -10.73
C ILE A 284 -8.27 16.70 -11.34
N ASP A 285 -9.22 17.08 -10.50
CA ASP A 285 -10.49 17.64 -10.95
C ASP A 285 -10.33 19.12 -11.30
N ASN A 286 -11.08 19.58 -12.30
CA ASN A 286 -11.10 20.97 -12.77
C ASN A 286 -9.75 21.51 -13.27
N GLY A 287 -8.96 20.65 -13.90
CA GLY A 287 -7.63 20.95 -14.46
C GLY A 287 -6.54 20.36 -13.57
N PRO A 288 -6.00 19.17 -13.91
CA PRO A 288 -4.97 18.53 -13.09
C PRO A 288 -3.76 19.44 -12.93
N CYS A 289 -3.32 19.61 -11.70
CA CYS A 289 -2.19 20.48 -11.39
C CYS A 289 -1.41 19.96 -10.18
N LEU A 290 -0.14 20.33 -10.12
CA LEU A 290 0.83 19.86 -9.14
C LEU A 290 1.60 21.04 -8.55
N ALA A 291 1.75 21.04 -7.22
CA ALA A 291 2.64 21.93 -6.51
C ALA A 291 3.66 21.12 -5.68
N TRP A 292 4.88 21.61 -5.55
CA TRP A 292 5.93 21.01 -4.74
C TRP A 292 6.92 22.07 -4.28
N TYR A 293 7.86 21.70 -3.41
CA TYR A 293 9.01 22.56 -3.15
C TYR A 293 10.32 21.91 -3.60
N GLU A 294 11.27 22.76 -3.98
CA GLU A 294 12.59 22.35 -4.47
C GLU A 294 13.69 23.04 -3.65
N TYR A 295 14.77 22.32 -3.36
CA TYR A 295 15.99 22.92 -2.79
C TYR A 295 17.27 22.32 -3.39
N SER A 296 18.37 23.06 -3.31
CA SER A 296 19.67 22.70 -3.90
C SER A 296 20.53 21.91 -2.91
N SER A 297 20.89 20.67 -3.24
CA SER A 297 21.79 19.77 -2.48
C SER A 297 23.22 20.32 -2.39
N SER A 298 23.71 21.01 -3.43
CA SER A 298 25.04 21.64 -3.46
C SER A 298 25.19 22.86 -2.54
N LYS A 299 24.09 23.38 -1.97
CA LYS A 299 24.07 24.57 -1.11
C LYS A 299 23.54 24.30 0.30
N MET A 300 23.50 23.03 0.75
CA MET A 300 22.93 22.57 2.04
C MET A 300 22.52 23.70 3.01
N VAL A 301 21.27 24.18 2.89
CA VAL A 301 20.60 25.13 3.82
C VAL A 301 20.71 26.64 3.53
N GLN A 302 20.20 27.15 2.39
CA GLN A 302 19.97 28.62 2.27
C GLN A 302 18.57 29.02 1.78
N ALA A 303 17.94 28.28 0.87
CA ALA A 303 16.58 28.58 0.42
C ALA A 303 15.89 27.35 -0.19
N SER A 304 14.55 27.35 -0.16
CA SER A 304 13.70 26.44 -0.92
C SER A 304 12.55 27.22 -1.53
N ASP A 305 12.09 26.80 -2.69
CA ASP A 305 11.07 27.50 -3.45
C ASP A 305 9.86 26.62 -3.73
N ILE A 306 8.67 27.22 -3.75
CA ILE A 306 7.45 26.56 -4.21
C ILE A 306 7.34 26.65 -5.72
N PHE A 307 7.11 25.51 -6.34
CA PHE A 307 6.85 25.36 -7.76
C PHE A 307 5.42 24.87 -7.99
N TYR A 308 4.90 25.24 -9.15
CA TYR A 308 3.56 24.95 -9.61
C TYR A 308 3.57 24.60 -11.09
N CYS A 309 2.70 23.68 -11.49
CA CYS A 309 2.51 23.30 -12.88
C CYS A 309 1.07 22.82 -13.12
N GLU A 310 0.44 23.28 -14.20
CA GLU A 310 -0.74 22.63 -14.79
C GLU A 310 -0.26 21.36 -15.50
N LEU A 311 -1.06 20.30 -15.50
CA LEU A 311 -0.71 19.00 -16.10
C LEU A 311 -1.43 18.76 -17.44
N ASP A 312 -2.21 19.73 -17.91
CA ASP A 312 -2.93 19.71 -19.18
C ASP A 312 -2.10 20.36 -20.30
N GLY A 313 -1.71 19.57 -21.31
CA GLY A 313 -1.09 20.06 -22.54
C GLY A 313 0.18 19.31 -22.98
N PRO A 314 0.67 19.56 -24.22
CA PRO A 314 1.84 18.88 -24.76
C PRO A 314 3.17 19.38 -24.18
N VAL A 315 3.18 20.56 -23.56
CA VAL A 315 4.37 21.19 -22.94
C VAL A 315 3.95 21.76 -21.59
N LEU A 316 4.72 21.43 -20.56
CA LEU A 316 4.47 21.96 -19.22
C LEU A 316 5.21 23.27 -18.98
N GLU A 317 4.43 24.28 -18.60
CA GLU A 317 4.96 25.53 -18.10
C GLU A 317 5.17 25.44 -16.60
N LEU A 318 6.44 25.33 -16.20
CA LEU A 318 6.85 25.36 -14.82
C LEU A 318 6.82 26.80 -14.30
N LEU A 319 6.03 27.04 -13.26
CA LEU A 319 6.00 28.32 -12.57
C LEU A 319 6.64 28.21 -11.19
N LYS A 320 7.65 29.03 -10.95
CA LYS A 320 8.19 29.27 -9.61
C LYS A 320 7.31 30.32 -8.91
N LEU A 321 6.67 29.97 -7.80
CA LEU A 321 5.71 30.84 -7.10
C LEU A 321 6.36 31.76 -6.06
N THR A 322 7.53 31.39 -5.53
CA THR A 322 8.27 32.14 -4.50
C THR A 322 9.54 32.75 -5.10
N HIS A 323 9.99 33.90 -4.60
CA HIS A 323 11.15 34.61 -5.19
C HIS A 323 12.05 35.26 -4.12
N HIS A 324 12.02 34.81 -2.87
CA HIS A 324 12.74 35.44 -1.76
C HIS A 324 13.79 34.53 -1.12
N ASP A 325 14.71 35.14 -0.37
CA ASP A 325 15.68 34.45 0.47
C ASP A 325 14.98 33.88 1.71
N GLY A 326 14.54 32.62 1.64
CA GLY A 326 13.84 31.95 2.73
C GLY A 326 13.58 30.47 2.45
N TYR A 327 13.04 29.75 3.44
CA TYR A 327 12.77 28.32 3.33
C TYR A 327 11.27 28.07 3.20
N ASP A 328 10.76 27.98 1.97
CA ASP A 328 9.36 27.69 1.67
C ASP A 328 9.11 26.19 1.50
N ASN A 329 8.17 25.64 2.27
CA ASN A 329 7.89 24.19 2.28
C ASN A 329 6.41 23.86 2.41
N GLY A 330 6.11 22.58 2.11
CA GLY A 330 4.81 21.98 2.33
C GLY A 330 3.69 22.72 1.63
N PRO A 331 3.76 22.83 0.30
CA PRO A 331 2.66 23.40 -0.44
C PRO A 331 1.40 22.54 -0.25
N ASN A 332 0.27 23.20 -0.11
CA ASN A 332 -1.05 22.61 -0.20
C ASN A 332 -1.83 23.35 -1.30
N LEU A 333 -2.28 22.58 -2.28
CA LEU A 333 -2.94 23.03 -3.50
C LEU A 333 -4.43 22.71 -3.44
N VAL A 334 -5.27 23.70 -3.75
CA VAL A 334 -6.73 23.58 -3.87
C VAL A 334 -7.18 24.26 -5.16
N VAL A 335 -8.13 23.65 -5.87
CA VAL A 335 -8.87 24.31 -6.95
C VAL A 335 -10.29 24.53 -6.45
N ASP A 336 -10.75 25.78 -6.49
CA ASP A 336 -12.10 26.12 -6.02
C ASP A 336 -13.18 25.89 -7.09
N ASP A 337 -14.43 26.02 -6.69
CA ASP A 337 -15.65 25.91 -7.50
C ASP A 337 -15.68 26.84 -8.72
N LYS A 338 -14.88 27.91 -8.70
CA LYS A 338 -14.71 28.87 -9.81
C LYS A 338 -13.49 28.54 -10.69
N GLY A 339 -12.81 27.43 -10.42
CA GLY A 339 -11.61 27.01 -11.13
C GLY A 339 -10.37 27.85 -10.77
N ARG A 340 -10.38 28.63 -9.68
CA ARG A 340 -9.20 29.38 -9.24
C ARG A 340 -8.29 28.44 -8.44
N ARG A 341 -6.98 28.61 -8.63
CA ARG A 341 -5.97 27.81 -7.95
C ARG A 341 -5.52 28.53 -6.70
N TRP A 342 -5.36 27.79 -5.61
CA TRP A 342 -4.83 28.30 -4.36
C TRP A 342 -3.65 27.46 -3.92
N VAL A 343 -2.52 28.10 -3.68
CA VAL A 343 -1.34 27.43 -3.12
C VAL A 343 -1.02 28.10 -1.80
N SER A 344 -1.10 27.32 -0.73
CA SER A 344 -0.65 27.69 0.61
C SER A 344 0.65 26.98 0.93
N TRP A 345 1.54 27.58 1.70
CA TRP A 345 2.78 26.97 2.16
C TRP A 345 3.20 27.63 3.47
N HIS A 346 4.23 27.11 4.12
CA HIS A 346 4.84 27.79 5.27
C HIS A 346 6.28 28.18 4.95
N SER A 347 6.71 29.31 5.52
CA SER A 347 7.98 29.97 5.17
C SER A 347 8.76 30.33 6.42
N TRP A 348 10.06 29.99 6.43
CA TRP A 348 11.02 30.45 7.44
C TRP A 348 11.82 31.62 6.84
N ARG A 349 11.49 32.85 7.25
CA ARG A 349 11.98 34.09 6.60
C ARG A 349 13.03 34.88 7.40
N GLU A 350 13.66 34.30 8.42
CA GLU A 350 14.75 34.99 9.13
C GLU A 350 16.08 34.85 8.39
N PRO A 351 16.73 35.96 7.94
CA PRO A 351 18.01 35.89 7.23
C PRO A 351 19.10 35.19 8.06
N GLY A 352 19.78 34.21 7.47
CA GLY A 352 20.90 33.50 8.10
C GLY A 352 20.52 32.40 9.10
N LYS A 353 19.23 32.13 9.31
CA LYS A 353 18.74 31.07 10.20
C LYS A 353 17.94 30.03 9.42
N GLY A 354 18.51 28.84 9.26
CA GLY A 354 17.85 27.70 8.62
C GLY A 354 16.77 27.03 9.50
N PRO A 355 16.09 25.99 8.99
CA PRO A 355 15.01 25.25 9.68
C PRO A 355 15.44 24.53 10.98
N PHE A 356 16.71 24.62 11.36
CA PHE A 356 17.27 24.07 12.60
C PHE A 356 17.46 25.12 13.71
N CYS A 357 17.14 26.40 13.45
CA CYS A 357 17.21 27.45 14.46
C CYS A 357 15.92 27.48 15.28
N ARG A 358 16.01 27.15 16.58
CA ARG A 358 14.85 27.09 17.51
C ARG A 358 14.13 28.43 17.69
N ASP A 359 14.76 29.53 17.31
CA ASP A 359 14.23 30.89 17.45
C ASP A 359 13.52 31.43 16.19
N ALA A 360 13.63 30.74 15.04
CA ALA A 360 13.04 31.22 13.80
C ALA A 360 11.52 30.96 13.79
N SER A 361 10.70 31.99 13.59
CA SER A 361 9.25 31.81 13.46
C SER A 361 8.84 31.48 12.01
N THR A 362 8.21 30.33 11.80
CA THR A 362 7.54 29.99 10.53
C THR A 362 6.18 30.68 10.43
N ASN A 363 5.76 31.08 9.23
CA ASN A 363 4.39 31.52 9.01
C ASN A 363 3.80 30.93 7.73
N ILE A 364 2.48 30.78 7.69
CA ILE A 364 1.72 30.38 6.50
C ILE A 364 1.59 31.57 5.55
N TRP A 365 1.79 31.29 4.27
CA TRP A 365 1.62 32.19 3.15
C TRP A 365 0.74 31.54 2.09
N MET A 366 0.07 32.37 1.30
CA MET A 366 -0.84 31.93 0.25
C MET A 366 -0.74 32.79 -0.99
N LYS A 367 -1.00 32.19 -2.15
CA LYS A 367 -1.25 32.87 -3.43
C LYS A 367 -2.49 32.30 -4.10
N ARG A 368 -3.17 33.16 -4.86
CA ARG A 368 -4.30 32.80 -5.72
C ARG A 368 -3.91 32.95 -7.19
N GLY A 369 -4.17 31.91 -7.97
CA GLY A 369 -4.00 31.87 -9.42
C GLY A 369 -5.35 31.89 -10.13
N GLU A 370 -5.49 32.72 -11.15
CA GLU A 370 -6.70 32.83 -11.98
C GLU A 370 -6.31 33.24 -13.41
N ASN A 371 -6.74 32.48 -14.42
CA ASN A 371 -6.46 32.74 -15.84
C ASN A 371 -4.97 32.97 -16.15
N GLY A 372 -4.09 32.14 -15.56
CA GLY A 372 -2.63 32.21 -15.75
C GLY A 372 -1.94 33.35 -15.01
N LYS A 373 -2.66 34.15 -14.20
CA LYS A 373 -2.08 35.21 -13.38
C LYS A 373 -2.14 34.85 -11.90
N TRP A 374 -1.07 35.16 -11.17
CA TRP A 374 -0.97 34.89 -9.75
C TRP A 374 -0.92 36.18 -8.94
N SER A 375 -1.59 36.18 -7.79
CA SER A 375 -1.56 37.30 -6.83
C SER A 375 -0.18 37.43 -6.18
N ASP A 376 0.04 38.57 -5.51
CA ASP A 376 1.06 38.66 -4.48
C ASP A 376 0.79 37.67 -3.35
N ALA A 377 1.86 37.25 -2.67
CA ALA A 377 1.74 36.37 -1.51
C ALA A 377 1.18 37.15 -0.32
N PHE A 378 0.21 36.56 0.38
CA PHE A 378 -0.38 37.14 1.59
C PHE A 378 -0.38 36.14 2.74
N MET A 379 -0.45 36.64 3.98
CA MET A 379 -0.56 35.82 5.18
C MET A 379 -2.02 35.74 5.60
N PRO A 380 -2.63 34.55 5.71
CA PRO A 380 -3.99 34.41 6.21
C PRO A 380 -4.11 34.80 7.70
N PHE A 381 -3.03 34.61 8.48
CA PHE A 381 -3.01 34.84 9.93
C PHE A 381 -1.85 35.74 10.37
N PRO A 382 -1.82 37.03 10.00
CA PRO A 382 -0.71 37.92 10.31
C PRO A 382 -0.49 38.15 11.82
N ALA A 383 -1.53 37.97 12.63
CA ALA A 383 -1.47 38.10 14.09
C ALA A 383 -0.90 36.85 14.80
N LEU A 384 -0.86 35.69 14.13
CA LEU A 384 -0.31 34.45 14.69
C LEU A 384 1.13 34.25 14.24
N LYS A 385 1.99 33.85 15.18
CA LYS A 385 3.37 33.46 14.88
C LYS A 385 3.51 31.93 14.90
N ALA A 386 4.54 31.43 14.24
CA ALA A 386 4.88 30.00 14.22
C ALA A 386 3.78 29.12 13.59
N THR A 387 3.07 29.64 12.58
CA THR A 387 2.07 28.89 11.83
C THR A 387 2.73 27.99 10.78
N SER A 388 2.28 26.74 10.66
CA SER A 388 2.89 25.72 9.79
C SER A 388 1.89 24.64 9.35
N TYR A 389 2.30 23.83 8.37
CA TYR A 389 1.56 22.68 7.84
C TYR A 389 0.10 22.98 7.45
N PRO A 390 -0.14 23.91 6.50
CA PRO A 390 -1.49 24.18 6.03
C PRO A 390 -2.08 22.96 5.30
N SER A 391 -3.33 22.66 5.58
CA SER A 391 -4.20 21.75 4.83
C SER A 391 -5.53 22.46 4.61
N MET A 392 -5.78 22.90 3.38
CA MET A 392 -6.98 23.62 3.01
C MET A 392 -7.88 22.77 2.12
N ILE A 393 -9.19 23.00 2.24
CA ILE A 393 -10.23 22.48 1.34
C ILE A 393 -11.24 23.60 1.05
N GLN A 394 -12.06 23.41 0.02
CA GLN A 394 -13.36 24.08 -0.12
C GLN A 394 -14.44 23.03 0.12
N ASP A 395 -15.40 23.30 1.01
CA ASP A 395 -16.54 22.42 1.26
C ASP A 395 -17.62 22.55 0.17
N ASP A 396 -18.65 21.70 0.24
CA ASP A 396 -19.75 21.68 -0.74
C ASP A 396 -20.60 22.98 -0.71
N ASP A 397 -20.51 23.77 0.36
CA ASP A 397 -21.14 25.10 0.49
C ASP A 397 -20.27 26.23 -0.11
N GLY A 398 -19.10 25.90 -0.65
CA GLY A 398 -18.15 26.84 -1.22
C GLY A 398 -17.29 27.59 -0.18
N ARG A 399 -17.35 27.21 1.09
CA ARG A 399 -16.52 27.79 2.16
C ARG A 399 -15.15 27.14 2.18
N PHE A 400 -14.12 27.96 2.34
CA PHE A 400 -12.77 27.48 2.59
C PHE A 400 -12.61 27.12 4.05
N VAL A 401 -11.99 25.97 4.31
CA VAL A 401 -11.60 25.54 5.65
C VAL A 401 -10.11 25.20 5.64
N MET A 402 -9.36 25.78 6.57
CA MET A 402 -7.94 25.53 6.73
C MET A 402 -7.66 24.89 8.08
N LEU A 403 -7.08 23.70 8.05
CA LEU A 403 -6.37 23.11 9.17
C LEU A 403 -4.91 23.59 9.12
N PHE A 404 -4.37 24.00 10.27
CA PHE A 404 -2.97 24.35 10.39
C PHE A 404 -2.47 24.15 11.83
N SER A 405 -1.17 24.31 12.01
CA SER A 405 -0.52 24.14 13.30
C SER A 405 0.15 25.41 13.79
N VAL A 406 0.12 25.62 15.10
CA VAL A 406 0.94 26.64 15.77
C VAL A 406 2.02 25.91 16.58
N LEU A 407 3.25 25.90 16.05
CA LEU A 407 4.34 25.07 16.59
C LEU A 407 4.68 25.46 18.04
N ALA A 408 4.69 26.76 18.34
CA ALA A 408 4.95 27.26 19.70
C ALA A 408 3.90 26.83 20.74
N LYS A 409 2.69 26.45 20.28
CA LYS A 409 1.60 25.98 21.15
C LYS A 409 1.46 24.45 21.14
N ASN A 410 2.24 23.76 20.30
CA ASN A 410 2.09 22.33 20.02
C ASN A 410 0.61 21.93 19.83
N SER A 411 -0.13 22.72 19.02
CA SER A 411 -1.57 22.56 18.85
C SER A 411 -1.98 22.83 17.40
N MET A 412 -2.99 22.09 16.92
CA MET A 412 -3.66 22.33 15.64
C MET A 412 -4.85 23.27 15.81
N PHE A 413 -5.17 24.00 14.75
CA PHE A 413 -6.26 24.95 14.68
C PHE A 413 -6.97 24.82 13.33
N THR A 414 -8.27 25.10 13.33
CA THR A 414 -9.05 25.30 12.11
C THR A 414 -9.49 26.76 12.00
N SER A 415 -9.70 27.24 10.79
CA SER A 415 -10.30 28.54 10.52
C SER A 415 -11.07 28.45 9.20
N ILE A 416 -12.11 29.29 9.07
CA ILE A 416 -13.00 29.31 7.91
C ILE A 416 -12.91 30.63 7.16
N SER A 417 -13.18 30.60 5.87
CA SER A 417 -13.25 31.77 5.01
C SER A 417 -14.31 31.59 3.92
N SER A 418 -15.07 32.63 3.61
CA SER A 418 -16.04 32.60 2.50
C SER A 418 -15.41 32.93 1.14
N ASP A 419 -14.21 33.49 1.11
CA ASP A 419 -13.55 34.00 -0.11
C ASP A 419 -12.09 33.55 -0.29
N GLY A 420 -11.53 32.87 0.70
CA GLY A 420 -10.13 32.41 0.76
C GLY A 420 -9.13 33.51 1.15
N LEU A 421 -9.60 34.74 1.37
CA LEU A 421 -8.78 35.92 1.67
C LEU A 421 -8.95 36.37 3.13
N CYS A 422 -10.19 36.41 3.61
CA CYS A 422 -10.53 36.83 4.97
C CYS A 422 -10.90 35.61 5.82
N TRP A 423 -10.13 35.36 6.86
CA TRP A 423 -10.23 34.16 7.70
C TRP A 423 -10.79 34.50 9.08
N SER A 424 -11.61 33.60 9.63
CA SER A 424 -12.15 33.71 10.98
C SER A 424 -11.06 33.55 12.04
N ASP A 425 -11.38 33.92 13.29
CA ASP A 425 -10.53 33.58 14.42
C ASP A 425 -10.31 32.05 14.48
N PRO A 426 -9.06 31.58 14.66
CA PRO A 426 -8.79 30.16 14.65
C PRO A 426 -9.35 29.44 15.88
N VAL A 427 -9.97 28.29 15.65
CA VAL A 427 -10.50 27.41 16.68
C VAL A 427 -9.53 26.26 16.93
N LYS A 428 -9.21 26.00 18.21
CA LYS A 428 -8.24 24.96 18.59
C LYS A 428 -8.85 23.56 18.42
N VAL A 429 -8.13 22.66 17.77
CA VAL A 429 -8.45 21.22 17.75
C VAL A 429 -7.99 20.62 19.09
N GLY A 430 -8.94 20.15 19.91
CA GLY A 430 -8.74 19.87 21.34
C GLY A 430 -8.01 18.56 21.71
N VAL A 431 -7.53 17.78 20.76
CA VAL A 431 -7.03 16.41 20.97
C VAL A 431 -5.49 16.39 21.08
N PRO A 432 -4.88 15.60 22.00
CA PRO A 432 -3.42 15.47 22.13
C PRO A 432 -2.80 14.81 20.90
N GLY A 433 -1.68 15.36 20.41
CA GLY A 433 -0.96 14.79 19.28
C GLY A 433 -0.01 15.78 18.61
N ARG A 434 0.85 15.29 17.70
CA ARG A 434 1.77 16.15 16.95
C ARG A 434 1.00 17.07 16.00
N VAL A 435 1.61 18.22 15.73
CA VAL A 435 1.11 19.36 14.94
C VAL A 435 1.08 19.10 13.42
N ARG A 436 0.52 17.96 12.97
CA ARG A 436 0.39 17.64 11.55
C ARG A 436 -0.88 16.84 11.29
N GLY A 437 -1.62 17.28 10.28
CA GLY A 437 -2.79 16.55 9.81
C GLY A 437 -3.22 16.98 8.43
N ASP A 438 -4.29 16.36 7.97
CA ASP A 438 -4.93 16.61 6.69
C ASP A 438 -6.44 16.58 6.88
N LEU A 439 -7.14 17.48 6.20
CA LEU A 439 -8.56 17.76 6.38
C LEU A 439 -9.35 17.36 5.14
N ILE A 440 -10.55 16.82 5.35
CA ILE A 440 -11.61 16.68 4.34
C ILE A 440 -12.96 17.11 4.90
N ALA A 441 -13.89 17.42 3.99
CA ALA A 441 -15.31 17.53 4.28
C ALA A 441 -16.06 16.30 3.75
N SER A 442 -17.11 15.94 4.45
CA SER A 442 -18.18 15.03 4.07
C SER A 442 -19.51 15.79 4.11
N GLU A 443 -20.62 15.20 3.69
CA GLU A 443 -21.91 15.90 3.51
C GLU A 443 -22.35 16.78 4.68
N ASP A 444 -22.16 16.33 5.93
CA ASP A 444 -22.59 17.06 7.13
C ASP A 444 -21.48 17.23 8.18
N LYS A 445 -20.25 16.80 7.87
CA LYS A 445 -19.15 16.75 8.85
C LYS A 445 -17.78 16.98 8.24
N TYR A 446 -16.83 17.31 9.10
CA TYR A 446 -15.43 17.48 8.79
C TYR A 446 -14.60 16.41 9.48
N HIS A 447 -13.56 15.94 8.79
CA HIS A 447 -12.68 14.89 9.30
C HIS A 447 -11.23 15.30 9.19
N ILE A 448 -10.48 15.11 10.26
CA ILE A 448 -9.04 15.31 10.31
C ILE A 448 -8.36 13.95 10.48
N VAL A 449 -7.40 13.63 9.62
CA VAL A 449 -6.40 12.62 9.97
C VAL A 449 -5.17 13.32 10.55
N CYS A 450 -4.70 12.91 11.72
CA CYS A 450 -3.55 13.53 12.39
C CYS A 450 -2.66 12.53 13.14
N GLU A 451 -1.41 12.91 13.35
CA GLU A 451 -0.41 12.09 14.05
C GLU A 451 -0.55 12.21 15.58
N ASP A 452 -0.61 11.08 16.29
CA ASP A 452 -0.55 11.05 17.75
C ASP A 452 0.82 10.64 18.27
N SER A 453 1.54 11.56 18.91
CA SER A 453 2.85 11.29 19.51
C SER A 453 2.80 10.61 20.88
N GLY A 454 1.64 10.55 21.53
CA GLY A 454 1.47 9.95 22.85
C GLY A 454 1.18 8.44 22.82
N ASP A 455 0.48 7.94 21.79
CA ASP A 455 0.04 6.54 21.70
C ASP A 455 0.86 5.70 20.68
N GLY A 456 2.17 5.96 20.61
CA GLY A 456 3.08 5.16 19.77
C GLY A 456 3.06 5.49 18.27
N ASN A 457 2.81 6.76 17.91
CA ASN A 457 2.79 7.27 16.53
C ASN A 457 1.75 6.58 15.64
N ARG A 458 0.49 6.57 16.08
CA ARG A 458 -0.67 6.16 15.27
C ARG A 458 -1.28 7.35 14.53
N LEU A 459 -2.08 7.06 13.52
CA LEU A 459 -2.92 8.05 12.85
C LEU A 459 -4.32 8.04 13.47
N ASN A 460 -4.69 9.15 14.09
CA ASN A 460 -6.02 9.39 14.63
C ASN A 460 -6.90 10.02 13.56
N ILE A 461 -8.18 9.64 13.55
CA ILE A 461 -9.22 10.27 12.75
C ILE A 461 -10.15 11.00 13.72
N LEU A 462 -10.24 12.31 13.55
CA LEU A 462 -11.12 13.18 14.32
C LEU A 462 -12.31 13.62 13.48
N GLU A 463 -13.45 13.79 14.11
CA GLU A 463 -14.69 14.24 13.48
C GLU A 463 -15.20 15.52 14.16
N SER A 464 -15.81 16.39 13.37
CA SER A 464 -16.54 17.57 13.86
C SER A 464 -17.73 17.88 12.95
N SER A 465 -18.87 18.26 13.54
CA SER A 465 -20.05 18.73 12.78
C SER A 465 -20.09 20.26 12.65
N ASP A 466 -19.33 21.00 13.47
CA ASP A 466 -19.42 22.45 13.60
C ASP A 466 -18.07 23.18 13.46
N LEU A 467 -16.97 22.44 13.28
CA LEU A 467 -15.57 22.91 13.32
C LEU A 467 -15.13 23.49 14.68
N GLU A 468 -16.02 23.56 15.67
CA GLU A 468 -15.74 24.07 17.00
C GLU A 468 -15.31 22.97 17.96
N LYS A 469 -15.98 21.81 17.89
CA LYS A 469 -15.73 20.66 18.75
C LYS A 469 -15.26 19.47 17.93
N TRP A 470 -14.15 18.88 18.36
CA TRP A 470 -13.50 17.76 17.70
C TRP A 470 -13.47 16.55 18.62
N GLU A 471 -13.91 15.41 18.09
CA GLU A 471 -13.97 14.14 18.81
C GLU A 471 -13.11 13.10 18.10
N LEU A 472 -12.50 12.19 18.86
CA LEU A 472 -11.78 11.06 18.30
C LEU A 472 -12.79 10.04 17.79
N LEU A 473 -12.78 9.80 16.47
CA LEU A 473 -13.68 8.86 15.81
C LEU A 473 -13.07 7.45 15.77
N SER A 474 -11.84 7.33 15.26
CA SER A 474 -11.12 6.07 15.10
C SER A 474 -9.61 6.30 14.99
N TYR A 475 -8.84 5.22 14.82
CA TYR A 475 -7.41 5.29 14.56
C TYR A 475 -6.95 4.14 13.65
N ILE A 476 -5.84 4.32 12.93
CA ILE A 476 -5.15 3.20 12.26
C ILE A 476 -4.31 2.46 13.30
N PRO A 477 -4.46 1.13 13.47
CA PRO A 477 -3.71 0.35 14.46
C PRO A 477 -2.19 0.38 14.23
N ASP A 478 -1.77 0.40 12.96
CA ASP A 478 -0.36 0.44 12.57
C ASP A 478 0.26 1.80 12.85
N ARG A 479 1.56 1.81 13.18
CA ARG A 479 2.31 3.06 13.33
C ARG A 479 2.36 3.81 12.00
N GLY A 480 1.91 5.06 11.99
CA GLY A 480 1.77 5.87 10.80
C GLY A 480 2.06 7.35 11.04
N THR A 481 2.68 7.98 10.06
CA THR A 481 2.91 9.43 9.99
C THR A 481 2.48 9.96 8.63
N ARG A 482 2.34 11.29 8.52
CA ARG A 482 2.09 12.01 7.27
C ARG A 482 0.83 11.52 6.55
N GLY A 483 -0.20 11.13 7.31
CA GLY A 483 -1.47 10.68 6.77
C GLY A 483 -2.12 11.75 5.89
N LYS A 484 -2.61 11.33 4.74
CA LYS A 484 -3.42 12.14 3.80
C LYS A 484 -4.72 11.42 3.54
N ILE A 485 -5.82 12.16 3.59
CA ILE A 485 -7.17 11.61 3.46
C ILE A 485 -7.93 12.32 2.35
N SER A 486 -8.75 11.57 1.62
CA SER A 486 -9.61 12.07 0.55
C SER A 486 -10.98 11.40 0.59
N ARG A 487 -11.99 12.12 0.13
CA ARG A 487 -13.31 11.58 -0.22
C ARG A 487 -13.31 11.39 -1.74
N LEU A 488 -13.61 10.19 -2.19
CA LEU A 488 -13.68 9.79 -3.60
C LEU A 488 -15.08 10.06 -4.15
N HIS A 489 -15.24 10.06 -5.49
CA HIS A 489 -16.51 10.41 -6.14
C HIS A 489 -17.65 9.43 -5.78
N ASP A 490 -17.33 8.18 -5.46
CA ASP A 490 -18.31 7.17 -5.02
C ASP A 490 -18.63 7.21 -3.51
N GLY A 491 -18.15 8.23 -2.80
CA GLY A 491 -18.33 8.42 -1.36
C GLY A 491 -17.38 7.60 -0.48
N THR A 492 -16.49 6.79 -1.07
CA THR A 492 -15.43 6.08 -0.32
C THR A 492 -14.38 7.06 0.18
N TYR A 493 -13.78 6.76 1.32
CA TYR A 493 -12.60 7.45 1.84
C TYR A 493 -11.33 6.69 1.46
N ALA A 494 -10.33 7.41 1.00
CA ALA A 494 -8.98 6.86 0.80
C ALA A 494 -8.01 7.52 1.77
N LEU A 495 -7.17 6.69 2.38
CA LEU A 495 -6.14 7.11 3.32
C LEU A 495 -4.80 6.59 2.82
N ILE A 496 -3.81 7.46 2.74
CA ILE A 496 -2.44 7.12 2.39
C ILE A 496 -1.51 7.68 3.46
N TRP A 497 -0.58 6.85 3.94
CA TRP A 497 0.32 7.22 5.01
C TRP A 497 1.67 6.55 4.86
N GLN A 498 2.64 7.08 5.59
CA GLN A 498 3.97 6.50 5.71
C GLN A 498 4.09 5.79 7.05
N THR A 499 4.69 4.60 7.10
CA THR A 499 4.99 3.97 8.40
C THR A 499 5.93 4.83 9.23
N ASP A 500 5.64 4.92 10.52
CA ASP A 500 6.55 5.62 11.43
C ASP A 500 7.84 4.82 11.65
N ASN A 501 8.94 5.34 11.12
CA ASN A 501 10.29 4.87 11.42
C ASN A 501 11.04 5.81 12.38
N TRP A 502 10.37 6.82 12.95
CA TRP A 502 10.97 7.71 13.95
C TRP A 502 11.08 7.07 15.34
N SER A 503 10.48 5.90 15.52
CA SER A 503 10.53 5.14 16.76
C SER A 503 11.88 4.45 16.97
N ALA A 504 12.32 4.37 18.22
CA ALA A 504 13.50 3.61 18.60
C ALA A 504 13.33 2.12 18.26
N VAL A 505 14.40 1.47 17.81
CA VAL A 505 14.39 0.03 17.48
C VAL A 505 15.09 -0.74 18.59
N SER A 506 14.42 -1.78 19.08
CA SER A 506 15.01 -2.70 20.04
C SER A 506 15.63 -3.90 19.32
N VAL A 507 16.90 -4.19 19.63
CA VAL A 507 17.59 -5.41 19.24
C VAL A 507 17.75 -6.26 20.49
N ASP A 508 17.33 -7.52 20.43
CA ASP A 508 17.40 -8.47 21.54
C ASP A 508 18.15 -9.72 21.10
N THR A 509 19.20 -10.10 21.84
CA THR A 509 20.02 -11.25 21.50
C THR A 509 20.65 -11.89 22.73
N GLU A 510 21.00 -13.16 22.61
CA GLU A 510 21.84 -13.88 23.57
C GLU A 510 23.30 -13.91 23.09
N ILE A 511 24.22 -13.68 24.03
CA ILE A 511 25.66 -13.80 23.81
C ILE A 511 26.31 -14.58 24.96
N ARG A 512 27.48 -15.13 24.68
CA ARG A 512 28.35 -15.75 25.68
C ARG A 512 29.62 -14.92 25.84
N VAL A 513 29.98 -14.61 27.08
CA VAL A 513 31.18 -13.84 27.45
C VAL A 513 32.21 -14.80 28.03
N ALA A 514 33.41 -14.81 27.44
CA ALA A 514 34.53 -15.68 27.85
C ALA A 514 35.68 -14.92 28.52
N ASP A 515 35.79 -13.61 28.32
CA ASP A 515 36.95 -12.79 28.74
C ASP A 515 36.57 -11.60 29.65
N GLY A 516 35.44 -11.67 30.35
CA GLY A 516 35.09 -10.70 31.39
C GLY A 516 34.60 -9.34 30.91
N PHE A 517 34.39 -9.15 29.60
CA PHE A 517 33.88 -7.90 29.04
C PHE A 517 32.97 -8.11 27.83
N ILE A 518 32.10 -7.13 27.62
CA ILE A 518 31.27 -6.98 26.42
C ILE A 518 31.75 -5.74 25.66
N VAL A 519 32.04 -5.90 24.37
CA VAL A 519 32.33 -4.78 23.46
C VAL A 519 31.17 -4.61 22.50
N LEU A 520 30.54 -3.43 22.54
CA LEU A 520 29.61 -2.97 21.51
C LEU A 520 30.36 -2.07 20.54
N GLU A 521 30.40 -2.43 19.27
CA GLU A 521 31.02 -1.58 18.25
C GLU A 521 29.94 -0.80 17.50
N LEU A 522 30.16 0.51 17.43
CA LEU A 522 29.38 1.44 16.64
C LEU A 522 30.24 1.85 15.45
N ILE A 523 29.94 1.30 14.27
CA ILE A 523 30.68 1.60 13.05
C ILE A 523 29.86 2.58 12.21
N PRO A 524 30.32 3.83 12.03
CA PRO A 524 29.67 4.77 11.13
C PRO A 524 29.84 4.33 9.67
N ASP A 525 28.79 4.49 8.85
CA ASP A 525 28.86 4.30 7.41
C ASP A 525 29.27 5.59 6.68
N ASN A 526 30.05 5.46 5.61
CA ASN A 526 30.82 6.54 5.00
C ASN A 526 30.00 7.29 3.95
N CYS A 527 29.04 8.11 4.40
CA CYS A 527 28.14 8.87 3.53
C CYS A 527 28.18 10.39 3.83
N GLY A 528 29.14 11.10 3.26
CA GLY A 528 28.96 12.50 2.86
C GLY A 528 28.63 13.53 3.95
N GLY A 529 29.25 13.47 5.12
CA GLY A 529 29.49 14.67 5.94
C GLY A 529 28.43 15.09 6.96
N ASN A 530 27.56 14.20 7.45
CA ASN A 530 26.76 14.47 8.66
C ASN A 530 26.79 13.27 9.60
N HIS A 531 27.01 13.56 10.89
CA HIS A 531 27.28 12.66 12.02
C HIS A 531 26.41 11.39 12.05
N CYS A 532 26.99 10.28 12.51
CA CYS A 532 26.29 9.02 12.75
C CYS A 532 25.71 8.98 14.16
N TRP A 533 24.47 8.55 14.29
CA TRP A 533 23.72 8.65 15.53
C TRP A 533 23.23 7.28 15.94
N THR A 534 23.41 6.84 17.18
CA THR A 534 23.57 5.38 17.35
C THR A 534 22.69 4.75 18.42
N MET A 535 22.68 5.20 19.68
CA MET A 535 22.11 4.41 20.77
C MET A 535 21.44 5.26 21.85
N ASN A 536 20.32 4.75 22.38
CA ASN A 536 19.53 5.37 23.45
C ASN A 536 19.77 4.67 24.78
N SER A 537 19.64 3.33 24.81
CA SER A 537 19.93 2.54 26.01
C SER A 537 20.44 1.15 25.70
N LEU A 538 21.04 0.56 26.73
CA LEU A 538 21.53 -0.80 26.72
C LEU A 538 21.15 -1.49 28.03
N GLU A 539 20.62 -2.69 27.94
CA GLU A 539 20.32 -3.55 29.08
C GLU A 539 21.01 -4.91 28.89
N LEU A 540 21.69 -5.37 29.94
CA LEU A 540 22.34 -6.67 30.04
C LEU A 540 21.67 -7.45 31.16
N ILE A 541 21.18 -8.66 30.85
CA ILE A 541 20.46 -9.51 31.79
C ILE A 541 21.13 -10.89 31.83
N ALA A 542 21.54 -11.32 33.01
CA ALA A 542 21.93 -12.68 33.37
C ALA A 542 21.27 -13.07 34.71
N ASP A 543 21.23 -14.35 35.05
CA ASP A 543 20.44 -14.92 36.17
C ASP A 543 20.47 -14.12 37.49
N ALA A 544 21.58 -13.45 37.82
CA ALA A 544 21.72 -12.61 39.02
C ALA A 544 22.25 -11.19 38.76
N ILE A 545 22.44 -10.78 37.49
CA ILE A 545 23.06 -9.49 37.12
C ILE A 545 22.17 -8.79 36.11
N THR A 546 21.74 -7.58 36.44
CA THR A 546 21.14 -6.64 35.50
C THR A 546 21.97 -5.36 35.47
N LYS A 547 22.51 -4.99 34.31
CA LYS A 547 23.16 -3.68 34.09
C LYS A 547 22.37 -2.90 33.04
N LYS A 548 22.03 -1.65 33.34
CA LYS A 548 21.28 -0.75 32.45
C LYS A 548 22.07 0.52 32.23
N PHE A 549 22.17 0.97 30.99
CA PHE A 549 22.86 2.19 30.60
C PHE A 549 21.92 3.10 29.81
N ASP A 550 21.95 4.39 30.12
CA ASP A 550 21.18 5.45 29.48
C ASP A 550 22.13 6.45 28.80
N PHE A 551 22.05 6.58 27.48
CA PHE A 551 23.04 7.27 26.66
C PHE A 551 22.66 8.72 26.34
N GLY A 552 22.37 9.51 27.37
CA GLY A 552 22.16 10.96 27.22
C GLY A 552 21.80 11.70 28.50
N PRO A 553 21.51 13.01 28.39
CA PRO A 553 21.30 13.86 29.55
C PRO A 553 19.84 13.89 30.06
N ALA A 554 18.85 13.40 29.33
CA ALA A 554 17.45 13.42 29.75
C ALA A 554 17.22 12.61 31.03
N PRO A 555 16.20 12.93 31.83
CA PRO A 555 15.87 12.13 33.02
C PRO A 555 15.53 10.70 32.60
N ALA A 556 16.23 9.71 33.16
CA ALA A 556 15.90 8.31 32.94
C ALA A 556 14.46 8.05 33.41
N SER A 557 13.71 7.18 32.72
CA SER A 557 12.34 6.86 33.13
C SER A 557 12.29 6.08 34.45
N ASN A 558 13.41 5.49 34.89
CA ASN A 558 13.59 4.81 36.17
C ASN A 558 14.99 5.12 36.74
N ASP A 559 15.09 5.28 38.07
CA ASP A 559 16.32 5.66 38.81
C ASP A 559 17.45 4.59 38.84
N GLU A 560 17.35 3.50 38.08
CA GLU A 560 18.27 2.34 38.15
C GLU A 560 19.25 2.21 36.97
N ALA A 561 19.27 3.16 36.03
CA ALA A 561 20.17 3.11 34.87
C ALA A 561 21.40 4.02 35.05
N GLU A 562 22.59 3.50 34.73
CA GLU A 562 23.85 4.26 34.72
C GLU A 562 23.85 5.23 33.54
N LYS A 563 24.00 6.53 33.82
CA LYS A 563 24.03 7.55 32.76
C LYS A 563 25.38 7.61 32.07
N VAL A 564 25.35 7.57 30.74
CA VAL A 564 26.50 7.80 29.87
C VAL A 564 26.32 9.14 29.18
N THR A 565 26.96 10.16 29.73
CA THR A 565 27.02 11.53 29.22
C THR A 565 28.42 11.83 28.68
N ARG A 566 28.59 12.94 27.96
CA ARG A 566 29.92 13.39 27.51
C ARG A 566 30.97 13.37 28.64
N GLU A 567 30.60 13.86 29.82
CA GLU A 567 31.50 14.06 30.98
C GLU A 567 32.03 12.76 31.60
N ASN A 568 31.31 11.65 31.43
CA ASN A 568 31.65 10.34 32.00
C ASN A 568 31.62 9.22 30.95
N SER A 569 31.83 9.59 29.69
CA SER A 569 31.73 8.68 28.55
C SER A 569 32.95 7.79 28.36
N LEU A 570 34.12 8.14 28.89
CA LEU A 570 35.36 7.38 28.69
C LEU A 570 35.44 6.14 29.59
N TYR A 571 35.93 5.04 29.03
CA TYR A 571 36.18 3.82 29.80
C TYR A 571 37.30 4.02 30.83
N SER A 572 37.04 3.57 32.06
CA SER A 572 38.07 3.35 33.09
C SER A 572 37.83 2.02 33.83
N PRO A 573 38.90 1.31 34.26
CA PRO A 573 38.76 0.08 35.04
C PRO A 573 37.99 0.27 36.35
N GLU A 574 38.06 1.45 36.96
CA GLU A 574 37.33 1.78 38.19
C GLU A 574 35.82 1.90 37.97
N GLN A 575 35.42 2.45 36.82
CA GLN A 575 34.02 2.58 36.41
C GLN A 575 33.47 1.27 35.82
N GLY A 576 34.31 0.48 35.17
CA GLY A 576 33.97 -0.81 34.57
C GLY A 576 33.06 -0.70 33.35
N PHE A 577 32.90 0.50 32.78
CA PHE A 577 32.24 0.73 31.50
C PHE A 577 32.69 2.05 30.86
N GLY A 578 32.46 2.21 29.56
CA GLY A 578 32.68 3.46 28.82
C GLY A 578 33.13 3.25 27.37
N PHE A 579 33.20 4.33 26.62
CA PHE A 579 33.73 4.41 25.26
C PHE A 579 35.25 4.45 25.24
N ASP A 580 35.82 3.99 24.12
CA ASP A 580 37.25 4.04 23.82
C ASP A 580 37.78 5.46 23.54
N ALA A 581 36.90 6.42 23.27
CA ALA A 581 37.21 7.84 23.12
C ALA A 581 35.97 8.70 23.42
N GLU A 582 36.16 10.00 23.62
CA GLU A 582 35.05 10.91 23.90
C GLU A 582 33.98 10.85 22.80
N VAL A 583 32.73 10.90 23.24
CA VAL A 583 31.55 10.99 22.40
C VAL A 583 30.71 12.17 22.84
N GLU A 584 29.90 12.67 21.93
CA GLU A 584 28.99 13.77 22.23
C GLU A 584 27.60 13.22 22.53
N THR A 585 26.87 13.89 23.43
CA THR A 585 25.51 13.49 23.83
C THR A 585 24.52 14.64 23.67
N MET A 586 23.26 14.32 23.37
CA MET A 586 22.20 15.34 23.22
C MET A 586 20.81 14.80 23.56
N GLN A 587 19.91 15.71 23.97
CA GLN A 587 18.50 15.43 24.19
C GLN A 587 17.64 15.96 23.04
N ARG A 588 16.72 15.13 22.53
CA ARG A 588 15.72 15.52 21.52
C ARG A 588 14.49 16.18 22.14
N SER A 589 13.91 17.13 21.41
CA SER A 589 12.75 17.92 21.84
C SER A 589 11.39 17.21 21.73
N PHE A 590 11.33 15.99 21.17
CA PHE A 590 10.07 15.37 20.74
C PHE A 590 9.84 13.94 21.25
N ALA A 591 10.63 13.49 22.22
CA ALA A 591 10.47 12.20 22.91
C ALA A 591 10.68 12.43 24.41
N GLU A 592 10.18 11.52 25.25
CA GLU A 592 10.33 11.59 26.71
C GLU A 592 11.24 10.48 27.22
N GLY A 593 11.93 10.75 28.34
CA GLY A 593 12.84 9.80 29.00
C GLY A 593 13.98 9.32 28.10
N VAL A 594 14.35 8.04 28.26
CA VAL A 594 15.44 7.35 27.54
C VAL A 594 15.27 7.37 26.02
N ALA A 595 14.03 7.49 25.51
CA ALA A 595 13.76 7.61 24.08
C ALA A 595 14.20 8.96 23.48
N SER A 596 14.47 9.96 24.34
CA SER A 596 14.93 11.29 23.93
C SER A 596 16.45 11.44 23.89
N ASP A 597 17.18 10.49 24.47
CA ASP A 597 18.63 10.53 24.65
C ASP A 597 19.40 9.89 23.50
N MET A 598 20.58 10.44 23.20
CA MET A 598 21.44 9.98 22.12
C MET A 598 22.93 10.26 22.35
N VAL A 599 23.75 9.31 21.88
CA VAL A 599 25.19 9.46 21.63
C VAL A 599 25.48 9.60 20.12
N TYR A 600 26.46 10.44 19.76
CA TYR A 600 26.98 10.55 18.40
C TYR A 600 28.51 10.63 18.34
N SER A 601 29.08 10.10 17.25
CA SER A 601 30.51 10.17 16.93
C SER A 601 30.73 10.11 15.41
N PRO A 602 31.66 10.91 14.86
CA PRO A 602 32.04 10.84 13.44
C PRO A 602 32.96 9.64 13.13
N GLU A 603 33.55 9.01 14.13
CA GLU A 603 34.48 7.89 13.99
C GLU A 603 33.89 6.61 14.59
N LYS A 604 34.49 5.45 14.24
CA LYS A 604 34.19 4.19 14.93
C LYS A 604 34.43 4.36 16.43
N ARG A 605 33.48 3.89 17.23
CA ARG A 605 33.57 3.87 18.68
C ARG A 605 33.23 2.49 19.24
N GLN A 606 33.86 2.14 20.33
CA GLN A 606 33.62 0.91 21.06
C GLN A 606 33.16 1.24 22.48
N PHE A 607 31.93 0.84 22.83
CA PHE A 607 31.49 0.88 24.21
C PHE A 607 31.82 -0.44 24.89
N ARG A 608 32.58 -0.38 25.98
CA ARG A 608 33.06 -1.53 26.73
C ARG A 608 32.37 -1.61 28.08
N ILE A 609 32.10 -2.83 28.54
CA ILE A 609 31.43 -3.10 29.81
C ILE A 609 32.06 -4.33 30.45
N ASP A 610 32.55 -4.18 31.67
CA ASP A 610 33.09 -5.28 32.46
C ASP A 610 31.94 -6.08 33.06
N VAL A 611 31.93 -7.39 32.80
CA VAL A 611 30.91 -8.33 33.27
C VAL A 611 31.54 -9.70 33.56
N PRO A 612 31.07 -10.46 34.56
CA PRO A 612 31.55 -11.83 34.75
C PRO A 612 31.35 -12.71 33.52
N ASN A 613 32.19 -13.74 33.35
CA ASN A 613 31.98 -14.75 32.32
C ASN A 613 30.63 -15.45 32.50
N GLY A 614 29.88 -15.61 31.41
CA GLY A 614 28.52 -16.14 31.46
C GLY A 614 27.74 -15.91 30.19
N GLU A 615 26.47 -16.32 30.23
CA GLU A 615 25.50 -16.05 29.17
C GLU A 615 24.66 -14.83 29.53
N TYR A 616 24.50 -13.93 28.58
CA TYR A 616 23.77 -12.68 28.77
C TYR A 616 22.75 -12.51 27.66
N ARG A 617 21.56 -12.08 28.03
CA ARG A 617 20.61 -11.43 27.12
C ARG A 617 20.95 -9.95 27.05
N VAL A 618 21.20 -9.47 25.85
CA VAL A 618 21.56 -8.09 25.54
C VAL A 618 20.40 -7.46 24.80
N LYS A 619 19.84 -6.39 25.37
CA LYS A 619 18.83 -5.56 24.74
C LYS A 619 19.41 -4.19 24.46
N VAL A 620 19.43 -3.81 23.20
CA VAL A 620 19.87 -2.48 22.77
C VAL A 620 18.67 -1.71 22.26
N LEU A 621 18.45 -0.50 22.76
CA LEU A 621 17.48 0.44 22.21
C LEU A 621 18.24 1.48 21.39
N LEU A 622 18.01 1.49 20.09
CA LEU A 622 18.66 2.38 19.13
C LEU A 622 17.76 3.57 18.80
N SER A 623 18.37 4.72 18.53
CA SER A 623 17.66 5.93 18.09
C SER A 623 16.92 5.70 16.75
N SER A 624 16.01 6.62 16.40
CA SER A 624 15.21 6.56 15.17
C SER A 624 15.99 6.29 13.87
N TRP A 625 15.30 5.75 12.87
CA TRP A 625 15.81 5.34 11.56
C TRP A 625 16.57 6.39 10.73
N ILE A 626 16.22 7.69 10.80
CA ILE A 626 16.95 8.76 10.08
C ILE A 626 18.40 8.91 10.58
N SER A 627 18.67 8.43 11.79
CA SER A 627 19.89 8.73 12.51
C SER A 627 20.82 7.52 12.68
N SER A 628 20.29 6.29 12.79
CA SER A 628 21.07 5.08 13.14
C SER A 628 20.98 3.93 12.12
N GLY A 629 19.77 3.55 11.71
CA GLY A 629 19.49 2.23 11.13
C GLY A 629 20.08 1.92 9.74
N LYS A 630 20.41 2.96 8.99
CA LYS A 630 21.04 2.84 7.66
C LYS A 630 22.52 3.14 7.66
N ARG A 631 23.09 3.57 8.80
CA ARG A 631 24.43 4.15 8.85
C ARG A 631 25.29 3.60 9.99
N VAL A 632 24.77 2.62 10.72
CA VAL A 632 25.42 2.05 11.89
C VAL A 632 25.38 0.54 11.79
N THR A 633 26.56 -0.08 11.87
CA THR A 633 26.65 -1.51 12.20
C THR A 633 26.71 -1.64 13.72
N LEU A 634 25.88 -2.52 14.28
CA LEU A 634 25.95 -2.91 15.69
C LEU A 634 26.47 -4.35 15.77
N SER A 635 27.62 -4.52 16.41
CA SER A 635 28.17 -5.83 16.78
C SER A 635 28.39 -5.91 18.29
N VAL A 636 28.23 -7.11 18.83
CA VAL A 636 28.60 -7.44 20.21
C VAL A 636 29.59 -8.59 20.20
N ASN A 637 30.79 -8.39 20.75
CA ASN A 637 31.90 -9.34 20.75
C ASN A 637 32.18 -9.93 19.34
N GLY A 638 32.18 -9.07 18.31
CA GLY A 638 32.46 -9.44 16.93
C GLY A 638 31.31 -10.11 16.17
N LYS A 639 30.19 -10.44 16.83
CA LYS A 639 28.96 -10.93 16.18
C LYS A 639 28.09 -9.73 15.79
N THR A 640 27.73 -9.61 14.51
CA THR A 640 26.86 -8.53 14.01
C THR A 640 25.39 -8.86 14.24
N PHE A 641 24.65 -7.91 14.78
CA PHE A 641 23.20 -8.01 15.04
C PHE A 641 22.36 -7.02 14.24
N LEU A 642 22.99 -5.93 13.79
CA LEU A 642 22.38 -4.98 12.87
C LEU A 642 23.43 -4.53 11.84
N ARG A 643 23.09 -4.62 10.56
CA ARG A 643 23.84 -4.05 9.44
C ARG A 643 23.09 -2.83 8.89
N PRO A 644 23.80 -1.90 8.24
CA PRO A 644 23.18 -0.88 7.40
C PRO A 644 22.15 -1.52 6.46
N GLY A 645 20.89 -1.10 6.58
CA GLY A 645 19.79 -1.58 5.74
C GLY A 645 18.99 -2.78 6.27
N ASP A 646 19.36 -3.34 7.42
CA ASP A 646 18.58 -4.41 8.07
C ASP A 646 17.24 -3.91 8.65
N LEU A 647 17.09 -2.60 8.88
CA LEU A 647 15.82 -1.99 9.30
C LEU A 647 14.87 -1.77 8.12
N PRO A 648 13.54 -1.91 8.32
CA PRO A 648 12.56 -1.69 7.27
C PRO A 648 12.77 -0.34 6.57
N SER A 649 12.70 -0.33 5.24
CA SER A 649 12.61 0.90 4.45
C SER A 649 11.30 1.64 4.76
N ASP A 650 11.27 2.96 4.55
CA ASP A 650 10.02 3.71 4.57
C ASP A 650 9.03 3.08 3.60
N LYS A 651 7.90 2.63 4.14
CA LYS A 651 6.80 2.08 3.36
C LYS A 651 5.67 3.08 3.39
N ILE A 652 5.14 3.35 2.22
CA ILE A 652 3.91 4.09 2.07
C ILE A 652 2.81 3.05 1.91
N TYR A 653 1.77 3.16 2.72
CA TYR A 653 0.58 2.32 2.65
C TYR A 653 -0.63 3.15 2.30
N TYR A 654 -1.63 2.49 1.75
CA TYR A 654 -2.95 3.06 1.59
C TYR A 654 -4.03 2.07 1.98
N ALA A 655 -5.19 2.59 2.35
CA ALA A 655 -6.38 1.84 2.69
C ALA A 655 -7.61 2.61 2.23
N PHE A 656 -8.70 1.88 2.01
CA PHE A 656 -9.99 2.44 1.66
C PHE A 656 -11.01 2.13 2.73
N SER A 657 -12.04 2.95 2.80
CA SER A 657 -13.08 2.85 3.80
C SER A 657 -14.40 3.39 3.29
N LYS A 658 -15.51 2.67 3.52
CA LYS A 658 -16.88 3.19 3.28
C LYS A 658 -17.41 3.97 4.49
N ASN A 659 -16.86 3.72 5.68
CA ASN A 659 -17.18 4.42 6.92
C ASN A 659 -15.88 4.60 7.72
N LEU A 660 -15.54 5.80 8.17
CA LEU A 660 -14.21 6.13 8.72
C LEU A 660 -13.82 5.34 10.00
N ASN A 661 -14.71 4.50 10.53
CA ASN A 661 -14.46 3.59 11.65
C ASN A 661 -13.85 2.26 11.22
N GLU A 662 -13.99 1.88 9.94
CA GLU A 662 -13.57 0.59 9.41
C GLU A 662 -12.75 0.78 8.13
N TRP A 663 -11.51 0.33 8.17
CA TRP A 663 -10.56 0.42 7.05
C TRP A 663 -10.29 -0.95 6.47
N SER A 664 -10.10 -1.01 5.15
CA SER A 664 -9.55 -2.19 4.49
C SER A 664 -8.14 -2.50 5.01
N GLU A 665 -7.70 -3.74 4.84
CA GLU A 665 -6.29 -4.10 5.04
C GLU A 665 -5.34 -3.14 4.31
N PRO A 666 -4.32 -2.59 5.00
CA PRO A 666 -3.32 -1.72 4.39
C PRO A 666 -2.64 -2.37 3.18
N VAL A 667 -2.61 -1.66 2.07
CA VAL A 667 -1.91 -2.09 0.86
C VAL A 667 -0.63 -1.28 0.70
N LEU A 668 0.48 -1.97 0.42
CA LEU A 668 1.75 -1.31 0.16
C LEU A 668 1.66 -0.48 -1.13
N PHE A 669 1.73 0.84 -1.00
CA PHE A 669 1.79 1.78 -2.12
C PHE A 669 3.18 1.80 -2.75
N ALA A 670 4.21 1.95 -1.91
CA ALA A 670 5.59 2.05 -2.35
C ALA A 670 6.56 1.67 -1.21
N ALA A 671 7.68 1.02 -1.54
CA ALA A 671 8.78 0.71 -0.62
C ALA A 671 10.13 1.11 -1.26
N GLY A 672 11.06 1.70 -0.48
CA GLY A 672 12.39 2.10 -0.99
C GLY A 672 13.07 3.20 -0.15
N GLU A 673 14.16 3.80 -0.64
CA GLU A 673 14.88 4.91 -0.02
C GLU A 673 14.09 6.24 0.01
N MET A 674 12.81 6.19 0.37
CA MET A 674 11.87 7.32 0.35
C MET A 674 11.91 8.15 1.65
N GLU A 675 13.12 8.43 2.13
CA GLU A 675 13.43 9.01 3.46
C GLU A 675 12.67 10.33 3.76
N TYR A 676 12.20 11.02 2.71
CA TYR A 676 11.49 12.31 2.81
C TYR A 676 10.19 12.39 2.02
N SER A 677 9.70 11.28 1.47
CA SER A 677 8.48 11.34 0.68
C SER A 677 7.27 11.62 1.59
N ARG A 678 6.50 12.64 1.24
CA ARG A 678 5.13 12.82 1.71
C ARG A 678 4.24 12.61 0.50
N PRO A 679 3.46 11.52 0.44
CA PRO A 679 2.55 11.34 -0.69
C PRO A 679 1.53 12.47 -0.70
N SER A 680 1.02 12.80 -1.89
CA SER A 680 -0.21 13.57 -2.02
C SER A 680 -1.41 12.75 -1.54
N LYS A 681 -2.58 13.38 -1.49
CA LYS A 681 -3.86 12.65 -1.41
C LYS A 681 -3.97 11.65 -2.57
N ILE A 682 -4.68 10.54 -2.33
CA ILE A 682 -5.21 9.67 -3.40
C ILE A 682 -6.48 10.35 -3.92
N LEU A 683 -6.58 10.59 -5.21
CA LEU A 683 -7.71 11.29 -5.83
C LEU A 683 -8.33 10.38 -6.88
N GLN A 684 -9.64 10.47 -7.13
CA GLN A 684 -10.33 9.71 -8.18
C GLN A 684 -10.73 10.65 -9.32
N ASP A 685 -10.37 10.33 -10.57
CA ASP A 685 -10.80 11.08 -11.75
C ASP A 685 -12.22 10.68 -12.20
N ARG A 686 -12.76 11.41 -13.18
CA ARG A 686 -14.11 11.17 -13.72
C ARG A 686 -14.26 9.80 -14.42
N ASP A 687 -13.16 9.18 -14.82
CA ASP A 687 -13.13 7.85 -15.42
C ASP A 687 -12.98 6.73 -14.37
N GLY A 688 -12.96 7.11 -13.08
CA GLY A 688 -12.85 6.21 -11.94
C GLY A 688 -11.42 5.77 -11.63
N GLN A 689 -10.40 6.34 -12.28
CA GLN A 689 -8.99 6.06 -12.00
C GLN A 689 -8.50 6.81 -10.76
N PHE A 690 -7.66 6.16 -9.98
CA PHE A 690 -7.01 6.73 -8.82
C PHE A 690 -5.68 7.36 -9.19
N HIS A 691 -5.36 8.52 -8.62
CA HIS A 691 -4.11 9.25 -8.81
C HIS A 691 -3.49 9.66 -7.49
N ALA A 692 -2.18 9.54 -7.36
CA ALA A 692 -1.40 10.08 -6.25
C ALA A 692 -0.01 10.50 -6.75
N ALA A 693 0.66 11.40 -6.04
CA ALA A 693 2.01 11.83 -6.34
C ALA A 693 2.91 11.57 -5.13
N CYS A 694 4.16 11.16 -5.38
CA CYS A 694 5.10 10.82 -4.32
C CYS A 694 6.53 11.14 -4.78
N THR A 695 7.38 11.61 -3.87
CA THR A 695 8.81 11.78 -4.16
C THR A 695 9.47 10.41 -4.19
N VAL A 696 10.28 10.16 -5.22
CA VAL A 696 11.06 8.93 -5.38
C VAL A 696 12.54 9.28 -5.48
N PHE A 697 13.34 8.54 -4.71
CA PHE A 697 14.78 8.58 -4.73
C PHE A 697 15.30 7.43 -5.60
N ASP A 698 16.16 7.75 -6.55
CA ASP A 698 16.86 6.82 -7.46
C ASP A 698 18.37 7.07 -7.27
N GLU A 699 19.22 6.07 -7.54
CA GLU A 699 20.68 6.09 -7.35
C GLU A 699 21.38 7.32 -7.97
N LYS A 700 20.70 8.02 -8.90
CA LYS A 700 21.23 9.19 -9.60
C LYS A 700 20.35 10.45 -9.53
N LYS A 701 19.11 10.39 -9.02
CA LYS A 701 18.11 11.50 -9.11
C LYS A 701 17.05 11.46 -8.01
N VAL A 702 16.58 12.63 -7.56
CA VAL A 702 15.33 12.78 -6.78
C VAL A 702 14.26 13.40 -7.68
N GLN A 703 13.07 12.81 -7.74
CA GLN A 703 11.97 13.28 -8.60
C GLN A 703 10.60 13.04 -7.98
N ILE A 704 9.61 13.83 -8.38
CA ILE A 704 8.20 13.52 -8.09
C ILE A 704 7.69 12.60 -9.18
N ARG A 705 7.08 11.49 -8.76
CA ARG A 705 6.37 10.58 -9.65
C ARG A 705 4.87 10.67 -9.39
N MET A 706 4.10 10.69 -10.46
CA MET A 706 2.66 10.46 -10.42
C MET A 706 2.38 8.99 -10.61
N PHE A 707 1.48 8.50 -9.78
CA PHE A 707 1.00 7.14 -9.69
C PHE A 707 -0.47 7.21 -10.11
N SER A 708 -0.90 6.40 -11.07
CA SER A 708 -2.27 6.27 -11.54
C SER A 708 -2.66 4.80 -11.71
N GLY A 709 -3.82 4.40 -11.21
CA GLY A 709 -4.30 3.00 -11.22
C GLY A 709 -5.82 2.91 -11.27
N ARG A 710 -6.36 1.71 -11.47
CA ARG A 710 -7.80 1.44 -11.41
C ARG A 710 -8.18 0.75 -10.11
#